data_AF-A0A1I7TRA9-F1
#
_entry.id   AF-A0A1I7TRA9-F1
#
_cell.length_a   1.000
_cell.length_b   1.000
_cell.length_c   1.000
_cell.angle_alpha   90.00
_cell.angle_beta   90.00
_cell.angle_gamma   90.00
#
_symmetry.space_group_name_H-M   'P 1'
#
loop_
_entity.id
_entity.type
_entity.pdbx_description
1 polymer ?
#
loop_
_entity_poly.entity_id
_entity_poly.type
_entity_poly.pdbx_seq_one_letter_code
_entity_poly.pdbx_strand_id
1 'polypeptide(L)'
;MDESEPLPEEKQRGYFKIWQKLPPLTEYEQERIKTLSSLHFDEFYSENPYDLGYPARCFFAKSRKYFERYIGEMQELYKKHKFKTMERRVFYAMSRLCHVIMLANDWTGALEIYQETLKYDPVLFSKDPTLYYGLGLVYLHFKQWRPAIEAFTRALYCHPTGTIALEVKVRLGMCYMELEDYPRCLKLFYLAVHDTEETKFMPRLIIKYNIALSHENHDELDIAETEYQKLLGDIEIYTQNHGKNLDPHQQDEIIRLTAACNRQIGWIFYRRTYKDEVRRGEHLKKAQDYLTKANETDSRDGQNYYYLGRVYGEQDMSVNDQVARESFVNYRHSIDKREQNGDTWCSIGALYQKQNQPMDALQAFICAIELNPKLSSAWTCLGELYEKNCQYQDALDCFKNAMKTDPVAPEPIKARVLFLEKELSLPQPQRPPNHPILDTFNITIPSLKDAYEQPIPHELRNRQDAAYMDRLIEYDNAWWDLWVDFRMDLGPPEGMKWDVPTPRPMEELEIQVMELLRANETSLVKAEREVLECLETSEAVFKGKIIECIIPEAMREMPRVTEMMIQNLRDHGHLLENPRCYEFPFLPRCSFNELPVSFSLLSELYVSLDITSEEIMEMLAKRPLANETYNPIFEEFAQIPDPPKEPEMVVATEEDVKNALEKNERHPLMMKTAILTVDNRKEAQSLELQRYLDGSTISCIRGLTSCLRLDLSLFSTKAVMEIDPNQEIPVRTQYHLPPETNCDHSGETTWECINELSYTTVSQYAQYQSDSFKHTLKSEAEKIRKHGGGGRGPSPKRMKLHKRAPSPPKDLKSIKFGTKVDLSDDAKWGKQINELSKLPAFCRLIAGSNMLSHLGHQVIGMNTVQLFMKVPGSRTTAHQGSNNVPSVNINIGPGDCEWFAVSYKYAGKLEKMCADKGIDFFKGSFWPTLESLLEAGIPVHRFTQKAGDMVYVNGGSIYWVQATGWCNNISWNVAPLNYQQLTISLHSYEYYKLRRHKSELPMQLLCWQLAKNVKFTNQMLYNTCKGVLIRSLTFLKIVSDYLPAVKKTVKPHIRSNGEQSHFCMTCECEVFSILFVKEIEGKFNVFCVYCTRSQGFDDFIVLQQFAIADLVKIYDNMKYIPTMNNNNKMSFTA
;
A
#
# COMPACT_ATOMS: atom_id res chain seq x y z
N MET A 1 33.52 39.50 -23.48
CA MET A 1 34.15 38.81 -24.63
C MET A 1 35.57 39.31 -24.75
N ASP A 2 36.51 38.44 -25.10
CA ASP A 2 37.88 38.83 -25.43
C ASP A 2 37.86 39.50 -26.82
N GLU A 3 38.58 40.63 -27.00
CA GLU A 3 38.59 41.45 -28.22
C GLU A 3 39.14 40.72 -29.46
N SER A 4 39.70 39.52 -29.26
CA SER A 4 40.14 38.61 -30.32
C SER A 4 39.01 37.77 -30.95
N GLU A 5 37.78 37.83 -30.43
CA GLU A 5 36.61 37.19 -31.06
C GLU A 5 36.03 38.07 -32.19
N PRO A 6 35.69 37.51 -33.36
CA PRO A 6 35.22 38.30 -34.50
C PRO A 6 33.89 39.01 -34.21
N LEU A 7 33.79 40.26 -34.65
CA LEU A 7 32.63 41.13 -34.44
C LEU A 7 31.33 40.55 -35.04
N PRO A 8 30.16 40.90 -34.46
CA PRO A 8 28.93 40.11 -34.56
C PRO A 8 28.27 40.11 -35.95
N GLU A 9 28.64 41.00 -36.86
CA GLU A 9 27.74 41.37 -37.97
C GLU A 9 27.77 40.43 -39.19
N GLU A 10 28.85 39.67 -39.43
CA GLU A 10 28.92 38.80 -40.62
C GLU A 10 28.63 37.31 -40.37
N LYS A 11 28.57 36.85 -39.11
CA LYS A 11 28.28 35.44 -38.78
C LYS A 11 26.97 35.20 -38.03
N GLN A 12 26.29 36.25 -37.59
CA GLN A 12 24.99 36.13 -36.91
C GLN A 12 23.90 35.51 -37.80
N ARG A 13 23.89 35.78 -39.12
CA ARG A 13 22.79 35.33 -40.00
C ARG A 13 22.69 33.82 -40.20
N GLY A 14 23.78 33.08 -40.03
CA GLY A 14 23.77 31.60 -40.11
C GLY A 14 23.58 30.94 -38.75
N TYR A 15 24.20 31.50 -37.71
CA TYR A 15 24.16 30.98 -36.34
C TYR A 15 22.78 31.13 -35.69
N PHE A 16 22.15 32.31 -35.81
CA PHE A 16 20.80 32.53 -35.28
C PHE A 16 19.73 31.73 -36.03
N LYS A 17 19.95 31.37 -37.30
CA LYS A 17 18.99 30.56 -38.08
C LYS A 17 18.81 29.14 -37.55
N ILE A 18 19.80 28.59 -36.83
CA ILE A 18 19.72 27.26 -36.20
C ILE A 18 19.11 27.34 -34.79
N TRP A 19 19.32 28.47 -34.10
CA TRP A 19 18.69 28.81 -32.81
C TRP A 19 17.21 29.19 -32.95
N GLN A 20 16.78 29.65 -34.13
CA GLN A 20 15.39 30.00 -34.46
C GLN A 20 14.40 28.83 -34.46
N LYS A 21 14.87 27.58 -34.29
CA LYS A 21 13.97 26.41 -34.23
C LYS A 21 13.61 25.99 -32.81
N LEU A 22 14.26 26.54 -31.77
CA LEU A 22 13.81 26.39 -30.39
C LEU A 22 12.92 27.57 -30.04
N PRO A 23 11.95 27.40 -29.17
CA PRO A 23 11.34 28.53 -28.52
C PRO A 23 12.41 29.25 -27.72
N PRO A 24 12.65 30.54 -27.97
CA PRO A 24 13.50 31.31 -27.08
C PRO A 24 13.04 31.12 -25.63
N LEU A 25 13.98 30.86 -24.72
CA LEU A 25 13.76 31.14 -23.31
C LEU A 25 13.23 32.59 -23.25
N THR A 26 12.12 32.84 -22.57
CA THR A 26 11.62 34.22 -22.43
C THR A 26 12.68 35.07 -21.75
N GLU A 27 12.67 36.39 -21.89
CA GLU A 27 13.66 37.24 -21.20
C GLU A 27 13.66 36.97 -19.68
N TYR A 28 12.50 36.70 -19.11
CA TYR A 28 12.34 36.28 -17.72
C TYR A 28 13.00 34.92 -17.42
N GLU A 29 12.78 33.90 -18.24
CA GLU A 29 13.42 32.58 -18.09
C GLU A 29 14.93 32.64 -18.29
N GLN A 30 15.41 33.46 -19.24
CA GLN A 30 16.83 33.69 -19.46
C GLN A 30 17.48 34.35 -18.25
N GLU A 31 16.84 35.36 -17.66
CA GLU A 31 17.32 36.00 -16.44
C GLU A 31 17.29 35.04 -15.24
N ARG A 32 16.26 34.20 -15.08
CA ARG A 32 16.22 33.15 -14.04
C ARG A 32 17.33 32.11 -14.21
N ILE A 33 17.61 31.67 -15.44
CA ILE A 33 18.68 30.69 -15.71
C ILE A 33 20.07 31.32 -15.49
N LYS A 34 20.27 32.57 -15.92
CA LYS A 34 21.53 33.29 -15.69
C LYS A 34 21.82 33.48 -14.20
N THR A 35 20.79 33.67 -13.39
CA THR A 35 20.90 33.86 -11.94
C THR A 35 20.88 32.55 -11.14
N LEU A 36 20.53 31.41 -11.76
CA LEU A 36 20.34 30.11 -11.11
C LEU A 36 21.60 29.55 -10.44
N SER A 37 21.62 29.51 -9.12
CA SER A 37 22.73 28.97 -8.35
C SER A 37 22.20 28.09 -7.23
N SER A 38 22.87 26.97 -6.96
CA SER A 38 22.61 26.12 -5.77
C SER A 38 22.63 26.89 -4.46
N LEU A 39 23.31 28.05 -4.44
CA LEU A 39 23.39 28.94 -3.28
C LEU A 39 22.07 29.71 -3.01
N HIS A 40 21.13 29.75 -3.96
CA HIS A 40 19.87 30.51 -3.86
C HIS A 40 18.63 29.63 -4.13
N PHE A 41 18.73 28.32 -3.88
CA PHE A 41 17.63 27.40 -4.14
C PHE A 41 16.38 27.68 -3.30
N ASP A 42 16.56 28.16 -2.07
CA ASP A 42 15.44 28.51 -1.19
C ASP A 42 14.63 29.70 -1.71
N GLU A 43 15.25 30.56 -2.52
CA GLU A 43 14.60 31.72 -3.15
C GLU A 43 13.93 31.34 -4.48
N PHE A 44 14.20 30.13 -4.99
CA PHE A 44 13.63 29.65 -6.25
C PHE A 44 12.15 29.25 -6.12
N TYR A 45 11.74 28.80 -4.92
CA TYR A 45 10.43 28.22 -4.60
C TYR A 45 9.55 29.07 -3.69
N SER A 46 9.84 30.37 -3.53
CA SER A 46 9.28 31.23 -2.48
C SER A 46 7.75 31.38 -2.43
N GLU A 47 6.97 30.66 -3.23
CA GLU A 47 5.50 30.62 -3.14
C GLU A 47 4.87 29.23 -2.91
N ASN A 48 5.53 28.09 -3.17
CA ASN A 48 5.08 26.75 -2.72
C ASN A 48 6.04 25.63 -3.21
N PRO A 49 6.85 24.97 -2.34
CA PRO A 49 7.81 23.94 -2.81
C PRO A 49 7.26 22.53 -3.17
N TYR A 50 5.99 22.19 -2.92
CA TYR A 50 5.37 20.86 -3.16
C TYR A 50 4.49 20.86 -4.40
N ASP A 51 4.13 22.03 -4.91
CA ASP A 51 3.43 22.16 -6.18
C ASP A 51 4.35 22.78 -7.22
N LEU A 52 5.21 21.93 -7.82
CA LEU A 52 5.83 22.25 -9.10
C LEU A 52 4.71 22.34 -10.13
N GLY A 53 4.05 23.50 -10.20
CA GLY A 53 3.04 23.79 -11.19
C GLY A 53 3.58 23.49 -12.59
N TYR A 54 2.68 23.17 -13.52
CA TYR A 54 3.00 22.90 -14.92
C TYR A 54 4.02 23.89 -15.54
N PRO A 55 4.01 25.21 -15.23
CA PRO A 55 5.03 26.15 -15.70
C PRO A 55 6.46 25.87 -15.21
N ALA A 56 6.65 25.44 -13.96
CA ALA A 56 7.97 25.15 -13.39
C ALA A 56 8.58 23.86 -13.96
N ARG A 57 7.76 22.82 -14.17
CA ARG A 57 8.19 21.58 -14.83
C ARG A 57 8.57 21.80 -16.29
N CYS A 58 7.77 22.60 -17.02
CA CYS A 58 8.09 23.00 -18.40
C CYS A 58 9.38 23.82 -18.46
N PHE A 59 9.58 24.74 -17.51
CA PHE A 59 10.81 25.53 -17.41
C PHE A 59 12.05 24.63 -17.23
N PHE A 60 12.02 23.66 -16.32
CA PHE A 60 13.17 22.77 -16.09
C PHE A 60 13.47 21.87 -17.28
N ALA A 61 12.44 21.32 -17.94
CA ALA A 61 12.62 20.52 -19.15
C ALA A 61 13.15 21.34 -20.33
N LYS A 62 12.63 22.56 -20.54
CA LYS A 62 13.13 23.51 -21.56
C LYS A 62 14.57 23.92 -21.29
N SER A 63 14.91 24.18 -20.03
CA SER A 63 16.25 24.55 -19.59
C SER A 63 17.25 23.40 -19.78
N ARG A 64 16.85 22.17 -19.42
CA ARG A 64 17.65 20.96 -19.63
C ARG A 64 18.02 20.80 -21.10
N LYS A 65 17.02 20.85 -22.00
CA LYS A 65 17.22 20.75 -23.44
C LYS A 65 18.10 21.81 -24.03
N TYR A 66 17.88 23.05 -23.59
CA TYR A 66 18.69 24.19 -24.02
C TYR A 66 20.17 23.96 -23.71
N PHE A 67 20.49 23.53 -22.49
CA PHE A 67 21.87 23.30 -22.08
C PHE A 67 22.50 22.08 -22.74
N GLU A 68 21.79 20.94 -22.83
CA GLU A 68 22.31 19.73 -23.49
C GLU A 68 22.70 20.01 -24.95
N ARG A 69 21.86 20.76 -25.68
CA ARG A 69 22.15 21.15 -27.06
C ARG A 69 23.25 22.21 -27.17
N TYR A 70 23.22 23.23 -26.29
CA TYR A 70 24.26 24.27 -26.25
C TYR A 70 25.64 23.64 -26.01
N ILE A 71 25.73 22.67 -25.10
CA ILE A 71 26.93 21.90 -24.82
C ILE A 71 27.39 21.17 -26.09
N GLY A 72 26.50 20.43 -26.76
CA GLY A 72 26.83 19.70 -27.99
C GLY A 72 27.34 20.60 -29.12
N GLU A 73 26.63 21.69 -29.42
CA GLU A 73 27.01 22.63 -30.48
C GLU A 73 28.36 23.30 -30.17
N MET A 74 28.57 23.73 -28.93
CA MET A 74 29.82 24.37 -28.53
C MET A 74 31.00 23.38 -28.53
N GLN A 75 30.77 22.11 -28.22
CA GLN A 75 31.77 21.05 -28.36
C GLN A 75 32.14 20.79 -29.83
N GLU A 76 31.18 20.78 -30.76
CA GLU A 76 31.46 20.67 -32.20
C GLU A 76 32.24 21.88 -32.74
N LEU A 77 31.86 23.08 -32.31
CA LEU A 77 32.55 24.31 -32.70
C LEU A 77 33.96 24.37 -32.12
N TYR A 78 34.14 23.90 -30.89
CA TYR A 78 35.46 23.73 -30.31
C TYR A 78 36.29 22.72 -31.11
N LYS A 79 35.73 21.57 -31.51
CA LYS A 79 36.42 20.60 -32.38
C LYS A 79 36.86 21.24 -33.69
N LYS A 80 36.05 22.13 -34.27
CA LYS A 80 36.30 22.78 -35.56
C LYS A 80 37.28 23.95 -35.49
N HIS A 81 37.21 24.77 -34.43
CA HIS A 81 37.91 26.05 -34.36
C HIS A 81 38.92 26.17 -33.20
N LYS A 82 38.90 25.24 -32.24
CA LYS A 82 39.84 25.09 -31.12
C LYS A 82 40.02 26.34 -30.23
N PHE A 83 38.98 27.18 -30.13
CA PHE A 83 39.01 28.35 -29.24
C PHE A 83 38.74 27.94 -27.79
N LYS A 84 39.70 28.18 -26.88
CA LYS A 84 39.57 27.87 -25.44
C LYS A 84 38.38 28.58 -24.76
N THR A 85 37.87 29.67 -25.32
CA THR A 85 36.67 30.37 -24.81
C THR A 85 35.40 29.52 -24.96
N MET A 86 35.32 28.64 -25.96
CA MET A 86 34.18 27.75 -26.17
C MET A 86 34.14 26.60 -25.16
N GLU A 87 35.32 26.04 -24.83
CA GLU A 87 35.48 25.00 -23.80
C GLU A 87 34.99 25.49 -22.43
N ARG A 88 35.29 26.75 -22.08
CA ARG A 88 34.78 27.40 -20.85
C ARG A 88 33.26 27.59 -20.88
N ARG A 89 32.69 27.94 -22.03
CA ARG A 89 31.23 28.11 -22.17
C ARG A 89 30.49 26.78 -22.00
N VAL A 90 31.05 25.68 -22.50
CA VAL A 90 30.51 24.32 -22.26
C VAL A 90 30.51 24.01 -20.76
N PHE A 91 31.62 24.29 -20.06
CA PHE A 91 31.71 24.07 -18.62
C PHE A 91 30.61 24.82 -17.84
N TYR A 92 30.41 26.12 -18.12
CA TYR A 92 29.36 26.91 -17.45
C TYR A 92 27.94 26.48 -17.82
N ALA A 93 27.74 25.88 -19.00
CA ALA A 93 26.46 25.31 -19.38
C ALA A 93 26.18 24.00 -18.63
N MET A 94 27.20 23.14 -18.49
CA MET A 94 27.11 21.92 -17.68
C MET A 94 26.84 22.24 -16.20
N SER A 95 27.48 23.29 -15.66
CA SER A 95 27.27 23.67 -14.26
C SER A 95 25.83 24.09 -13.96
N ARG A 96 25.21 24.87 -14.85
CA ARG A 96 23.81 25.28 -14.70
C ARG A 96 22.84 24.12 -14.94
N LEU A 97 23.19 23.20 -15.83
CA LEU A 97 22.43 21.96 -16.05
C LEU A 97 22.35 21.13 -14.76
N CYS A 98 23.45 21.00 -14.00
CA CYS A 98 23.44 20.32 -12.70
C CYS A 98 22.38 20.93 -11.75
N HIS A 99 22.35 22.26 -11.66
CA HIS A 99 21.43 22.97 -10.75
C HIS A 99 19.97 22.83 -11.18
N VAL A 100 19.69 22.89 -12.48
CA VAL A 100 18.35 22.67 -13.05
C VAL A 100 17.83 21.27 -12.71
N ILE A 101 18.66 20.25 -12.86
CA ILE A 101 18.27 18.85 -12.65
C ILE A 101 18.06 18.55 -11.16
N MET A 102 18.92 19.14 -10.30
CA MET A 102 18.75 19.05 -8.86
C MET A 102 17.45 19.72 -8.38
N LEU A 103 17.10 20.89 -8.92
CA LEU A 103 15.81 21.54 -8.63
C LEU A 103 14.61 20.73 -9.14
N ALA A 104 14.78 19.98 -10.24
CA ALA A 104 13.75 19.07 -10.75
C ALA A 104 13.58 17.77 -9.92
N ASN A 105 14.24 17.65 -8.76
CA ASN A 105 14.25 16.48 -7.87
C ASN A 105 14.80 15.18 -8.50
N ASP A 106 15.59 15.26 -9.58
CA ASP A 106 16.31 14.12 -10.15
C ASP A 106 17.73 14.02 -9.55
N TRP A 107 17.80 13.51 -8.31
CA TRP A 107 19.06 13.40 -7.54
C TRP A 107 20.10 12.47 -8.18
N THR A 108 19.64 11.44 -8.87
CA THR A 108 20.49 10.49 -9.60
C THR A 108 21.13 11.10 -10.84
N GLY A 109 20.33 11.79 -11.67
CA GLY A 109 20.84 12.48 -12.85
C GLY A 109 21.72 13.67 -12.47
N ALA A 110 21.39 14.36 -11.37
CA ALA A 110 22.24 15.42 -10.83
C ALA A 110 23.62 14.89 -10.44
N LEU A 111 23.71 13.76 -9.72
CA LEU A 111 24.98 13.15 -9.33
C LEU A 111 25.85 12.82 -10.54
N GLU A 112 25.26 12.23 -11.58
CA GLU A 112 25.96 11.86 -12.82
C GLU A 112 26.57 13.09 -13.49
N ILE A 113 25.78 14.14 -13.71
CA ILE A 113 26.22 15.34 -14.43
C ILE A 113 27.20 16.16 -13.59
N TYR A 114 27.08 16.19 -12.25
CA TYR A 114 28.10 16.77 -11.39
C TYR A 114 29.45 16.08 -11.54
N GLN A 115 29.46 14.74 -11.60
CA GLN A 115 30.69 13.97 -11.79
C GLN A 115 31.26 14.16 -13.21
N GLU A 116 30.43 14.28 -14.23
CA GLU A 116 30.86 14.60 -15.59
C GLU A 116 31.44 16.01 -15.69
N THR A 117 30.79 17.00 -15.11
CA THR A 117 31.27 18.39 -15.09
C THR A 117 32.62 18.50 -14.37
N LEU A 118 32.80 17.76 -13.26
CA LEU A 118 34.07 17.67 -12.54
C LEU A 118 35.18 17.03 -13.39
N LYS A 119 34.86 16.00 -14.17
CA LYS A 119 35.81 15.35 -15.10
C LYS A 119 36.17 16.26 -16.29
N TYR A 120 35.20 17.04 -16.76
CA TYR A 120 35.35 17.89 -17.95
C TYR A 120 36.38 19.00 -17.75
N ASP A 121 36.27 19.77 -16.65
CA ASP A 121 37.31 20.74 -16.26
C ASP A 121 37.43 20.81 -14.73
N PRO A 122 38.35 20.01 -14.13
CA PRO A 122 38.57 20.02 -12.69
C PRO A 122 39.04 21.38 -12.16
N VAL A 123 39.73 22.18 -12.97
CA VAL A 123 40.29 23.48 -12.56
C VAL A 123 39.19 24.52 -12.47
N LEU A 124 38.27 24.58 -13.44
CA LEU A 124 37.10 25.46 -13.36
C LEU A 124 36.11 24.99 -12.29
N PHE A 125 35.90 23.68 -12.15
CA PHE A 125 35.09 23.12 -11.06
C PHE A 125 35.66 23.50 -9.70
N SER A 126 36.98 23.48 -9.55
CA SER A 126 37.66 23.88 -8.32
C SER A 126 37.47 25.35 -7.93
N LYS A 127 37.03 26.21 -8.86
CA LYS A 127 36.86 27.66 -8.64
C LYS A 127 35.42 28.08 -8.40
N ASP A 128 34.45 27.20 -8.64
CA ASP A 128 33.04 27.50 -8.50
C ASP A 128 32.46 26.88 -7.21
N PRO A 129 32.20 27.67 -6.15
CA PRO A 129 31.67 27.17 -4.89
C PRO A 129 30.26 26.59 -5.03
N THR A 130 29.48 27.03 -6.03
CA THR A 130 28.10 26.54 -6.26
C THR A 130 28.09 25.06 -6.63
N LEU A 131 29.11 24.61 -7.36
CA LEU A 131 29.18 23.23 -7.83
C LEU A 131 29.49 22.25 -6.70
N TYR A 132 30.44 22.61 -5.83
CA TYR A 132 30.72 21.81 -4.64
C TYR A 132 29.62 21.85 -3.61
N TYR A 133 28.95 22.99 -3.46
CA TYR A 133 27.79 23.10 -2.58
C TYR A 133 26.67 22.16 -3.03
N GLY A 134 26.29 22.23 -4.32
CA GLY A 134 25.28 21.35 -4.89
C GLY A 134 25.66 19.87 -4.83
N LEU A 135 26.90 19.51 -5.15
CA LEU A 135 27.39 18.14 -5.02
C LEU A 135 27.37 17.64 -3.56
N GLY A 136 27.67 18.52 -2.60
CA GLY A 136 27.53 18.21 -1.17
C GLY A 136 26.09 17.90 -0.76
N LEU A 137 25.11 18.65 -1.28
CA LEU A 137 23.68 18.38 -1.05
C LEU A 137 23.25 17.03 -1.62
N VAL A 138 23.72 16.69 -2.82
CA VAL A 138 23.44 15.38 -3.45
C VAL A 138 24.02 14.24 -2.61
N TYR A 139 25.26 14.35 -2.11
CA TYR A 139 25.84 13.33 -1.24
C TYR A 139 25.14 13.23 0.12
N LEU A 140 24.68 14.36 0.67
CA LEU A 140 23.90 14.40 1.89
C LEU A 140 22.58 13.64 1.73
N HIS A 141 21.90 13.82 0.59
CA HIS A 141 20.66 13.09 0.27
C HIS A 141 20.85 11.56 0.27
N PHE A 142 21.98 11.08 -0.25
CA PHE A 142 22.34 9.65 -0.24
C PHE A 142 23.00 9.16 1.07
N LYS A 143 23.01 9.99 2.14
CA LYS A 143 23.67 9.71 3.43
C LYS A 143 25.15 9.33 3.31
N GLN A 144 25.82 9.84 2.27
CA GLN A 144 27.26 9.62 2.05
C GLN A 144 28.05 10.73 2.74
N TRP A 145 28.26 10.59 4.06
CA TRP A 145 28.84 11.63 4.90
C TRP A 145 30.25 12.05 4.50
N ARG A 146 31.13 11.08 4.17
CA ARG A 146 32.54 11.38 3.85
C ARG A 146 32.69 12.16 2.52
N PRO A 147 32.06 11.75 1.40
CA PRO A 147 32.04 12.55 0.18
C PRO A 147 31.35 13.91 0.35
N ALA A 148 30.28 13.99 1.14
CA ALA A 148 29.60 15.25 1.45
C ALA A 148 30.54 16.23 2.18
N ILE A 149 31.28 15.75 3.18
CA ILE A 149 32.27 16.55 3.91
C ILE A 149 33.35 17.08 2.97
N GLU A 150 33.87 16.24 2.06
CA GLU A 150 34.87 16.65 1.10
C GLU A 150 34.34 17.75 0.16
N ALA A 151 33.12 17.57 -0.37
CA ALA A 151 32.49 18.55 -1.24
C ALA A 151 32.24 19.87 -0.50
N PHE A 152 31.62 19.84 0.68
CA PHE A 152 31.35 21.03 1.47
C PHE A 152 32.62 21.74 1.97
N THR A 153 33.67 21.00 2.33
CA THR A 153 34.96 21.60 2.72
C THR A 153 35.60 22.34 1.55
N ARG A 154 35.49 21.80 0.33
CA ARG A 154 35.95 22.47 -0.90
C ARG A 154 35.08 23.68 -1.23
N ALA A 155 33.76 23.62 -1.00
CA ALA A 155 32.89 24.79 -1.13
C ALA A 155 33.31 25.92 -0.18
N LEU A 156 33.59 25.59 1.08
CA LEU A 156 34.05 26.54 2.10
C LEU A 156 35.44 27.12 1.82
N TYR A 157 36.34 26.32 1.23
CA TYR A 157 37.66 26.78 0.78
C TYR A 157 37.55 27.84 -0.31
N CYS A 158 36.59 27.68 -1.23
CA CYS A 158 36.35 28.63 -2.32
C CYS A 158 35.62 29.89 -1.85
N HIS A 159 34.72 29.76 -0.87
CA HIS A 159 33.89 30.84 -0.37
C HIS A 159 33.81 30.80 1.18
N PRO A 160 34.77 31.42 1.89
CA PRO A 160 34.90 31.26 3.34
C PRO A 160 33.93 32.12 4.19
N THR A 161 33.22 33.08 3.57
CA THR A 161 32.39 34.09 4.27
C THR A 161 30.98 34.19 3.68
N GLY A 162 29.99 34.67 4.43
CA GLY A 162 28.61 34.92 3.97
C GLY A 162 27.60 33.79 4.29
N THR A 163 26.31 34.05 4.04
CA THR A 163 25.16 33.18 4.39
C THR A 163 25.32 31.71 3.97
N ILE A 164 25.86 31.43 2.78
CA ILE A 164 26.05 30.03 2.37
C ILE A 164 27.28 29.40 3.02
N ALA A 165 28.34 30.16 3.29
CA ALA A 165 29.46 29.66 4.08
C ALA A 165 28.97 29.29 5.49
N LEU A 166 28.04 30.06 6.05
CA LEU A 166 27.37 29.77 7.30
C LEU A 166 26.53 28.48 7.22
N GLU A 167 25.71 28.32 6.18
CA GLU A 167 24.93 27.09 5.96
C GLU A 167 25.81 25.85 5.76
N VAL A 168 26.89 25.98 4.99
CA VAL A 168 27.89 24.93 4.78
C VAL A 168 28.56 24.53 6.10
N LYS A 169 28.91 25.49 6.98
CA LYS A 169 29.45 25.18 8.31
C LYS A 169 28.45 24.38 9.13
N VAL A 170 27.17 24.76 9.11
CA VAL A 170 26.10 24.02 9.81
C VAL A 170 26.00 22.60 9.25
N ARG A 171 25.82 22.43 7.93
CA ARG A 171 25.71 21.10 7.28
C ARG A 171 26.95 20.23 7.47
N LEU A 172 28.15 20.81 7.48
CA LEU A 172 29.39 20.10 7.83
C LEU A 172 29.39 19.66 9.29
N GLY A 173 28.96 20.53 10.21
CA GLY A 173 28.81 20.20 11.62
C GLY A 173 27.93 18.97 11.81
N MET A 174 26.80 18.92 11.09
CA MET A 174 25.90 17.78 11.07
C MET A 174 26.56 16.50 10.54
N CYS A 175 27.29 16.59 9.42
CA CYS A 175 28.01 15.43 8.87
C CYS A 175 29.08 14.90 9.84
N TYR A 176 29.77 15.79 10.57
CA TYR A 176 30.74 15.38 11.59
C TYR A 176 30.08 14.81 12.84
N MET A 177 28.91 15.32 13.22
CA MET A 177 28.08 14.77 14.30
C MET A 177 27.72 13.30 14.01
N GLU A 178 27.28 12.99 12.78
CA GLU A 178 26.96 11.62 12.33
C GLU A 178 28.18 10.70 12.20
N LEU A 179 29.38 11.26 12.02
CA LEU A 179 30.64 10.51 12.06
C LEU A 179 31.27 10.44 13.45
N GLU A 180 30.55 10.90 14.49
CA GLU A 180 30.99 10.97 15.89
C GLU A 180 32.26 11.81 16.12
N ASP A 181 32.57 12.74 15.20
CA ASP A 181 33.67 13.70 15.36
C ASP A 181 33.17 14.99 16.00
N TYR A 182 32.86 14.90 17.28
CA TYR A 182 32.33 16.01 18.08
C TYR A 182 33.25 17.24 18.14
N PRO A 183 34.60 17.11 18.25
CA PRO A 183 35.47 18.29 18.28
C PRO A 183 35.39 19.16 17.01
N ARG A 184 35.33 18.53 15.81
CA ARG A 184 35.15 19.28 14.56
C ARG A 184 33.73 19.79 14.38
N CYS A 185 32.74 19.01 14.80
CA CYS A 185 31.33 19.40 14.83
C CYS A 185 31.11 20.68 15.65
N LEU A 186 31.49 20.66 16.92
CA LEU A 186 31.33 21.77 17.86
C LEU A 186 32.01 23.04 17.36
N LYS A 187 33.23 22.92 16.83
CA LYS A 187 33.95 24.06 16.24
C LYS A 187 33.13 24.73 15.13
N LEU A 188 32.50 23.95 14.26
CA LEU A 188 31.70 24.47 13.15
C LEU A 188 30.38 25.09 13.63
N PHE A 189 29.70 24.48 14.59
CA PHE A 189 28.48 25.04 15.17
C PHE A 189 28.75 26.33 15.97
N TYR A 190 29.81 26.41 16.76
CA TYR A 190 30.19 27.65 17.44
C TYR A 190 30.53 28.77 16.45
N LEU A 191 31.26 28.45 15.37
CA LEU A 191 31.51 29.39 14.30
C LEU A 191 30.22 29.87 13.62
N ALA A 192 29.18 29.04 13.59
CA ALA A 192 27.89 29.40 13.02
C ALA A 192 27.03 30.24 13.97
N VAL A 193 26.95 29.89 15.26
CA VAL A 193 26.16 30.64 16.25
C VAL A 193 26.69 32.07 16.44
N HIS A 194 28.01 32.25 16.41
CA HIS A 194 28.67 33.54 16.58
C HIS A 194 28.79 34.37 15.30
N ASP A 195 28.29 33.87 14.16
CA ASP A 195 28.23 34.65 12.93
C ASP A 195 27.21 35.79 13.06
N THR A 196 27.43 36.91 12.36
CA THR A 196 26.52 38.06 12.42
C THR A 196 25.20 37.79 11.70
N GLU A 197 25.24 36.91 10.70
CA GLU A 197 24.10 36.48 9.91
C GLU A 197 23.44 35.23 10.52
N GLU A 198 22.19 34.96 10.17
CA GLU A 198 21.45 33.76 10.59
C GLU A 198 21.06 32.94 9.37
N THR A 199 21.12 31.61 9.45
CA THR A 199 20.75 30.75 8.32
C THR A 199 19.24 30.58 8.26
N LYS A 200 18.68 30.65 7.04
CA LYS A 200 17.28 30.27 6.78
C LYS A 200 17.04 28.76 6.98
N PHE A 201 18.09 27.96 6.79
CA PHE A 201 18.04 26.50 6.94
C PHE A 201 17.87 26.05 8.40
N MET A 202 18.59 26.67 9.34
CA MET A 202 18.57 26.31 10.76
C MET A 202 18.68 27.57 11.64
N PRO A 203 17.61 27.92 12.38
CA PRO A 203 17.63 29.05 13.31
C PRO A 203 18.70 28.91 14.39
N ARG A 204 19.19 30.03 14.90
CA ARG A 204 20.28 30.08 15.88
C ARG A 204 19.94 29.32 17.17
N LEU A 205 18.67 29.29 17.57
CA LEU A 205 18.19 28.52 18.72
C LEU A 205 18.36 27.00 18.49
N ILE A 206 18.10 26.51 17.28
CA ILE A 206 18.30 25.09 16.91
C ILE A 206 19.80 24.76 16.81
N ILE A 207 20.63 25.68 16.31
CA ILE A 207 22.09 25.44 16.29
C ILE A 207 22.64 25.33 17.72
N LYS A 208 22.20 26.19 18.65
CA LYS A 208 22.56 26.10 20.08
C LYS A 208 22.12 24.78 20.71
N TYR A 209 20.95 24.27 20.33
CA TYR A 209 20.50 22.94 20.73
C TYR A 209 21.47 21.84 20.26
N ASN A 210 21.85 21.87 18.98
CA ASN A 210 22.79 20.90 18.41
C ASN A 210 24.20 20.97 19.03
N ILE A 211 24.63 22.14 19.52
CA ILE A 211 25.85 22.29 20.32
C ILE A 211 25.72 21.54 21.65
N ALA A 212 24.63 21.75 22.38
CA ALA A 212 24.38 21.06 23.64
C ALA A 212 24.29 19.54 23.44
N LEU A 213 23.63 19.09 22.37
CA LEU A 213 23.54 17.68 21.99
C LEU A 213 24.91 17.09 21.61
N SER A 214 25.75 17.86 20.91
CA SER A 214 27.09 17.41 20.55
C SER A 214 27.99 17.24 21.78
N HIS A 215 27.88 18.12 22.79
CA HIS A 215 28.58 17.94 24.08
C HIS A 215 28.04 16.72 24.85
N GLU A 216 26.73 16.48 24.79
CA GLU A 216 26.10 15.31 25.42
C GLU A 216 26.58 13.99 24.81
N ASN A 217 26.67 13.94 23.48
CA ASN A 217 27.17 12.79 22.73
C ASN A 217 28.68 12.60 22.89
N HIS A 218 29.42 13.68 23.18
CA HIS A 218 30.83 13.63 23.57
C HIS A 218 31.05 13.24 25.05
N ASP A 219 29.99 12.89 25.79
CA ASP A 219 29.99 12.56 27.24
C ASP A 219 30.43 13.71 28.17
N GLU A 220 30.43 14.96 27.70
CA GLU A 220 30.69 16.18 28.47
C GLU A 220 29.41 16.71 29.15
N LEU A 221 28.83 15.89 30.02
CA LEU A 221 27.49 16.10 30.59
C LEU A 221 27.29 17.43 31.33
N ASP A 222 28.32 17.93 32.02
CA ASP A 222 28.25 19.19 32.77
C ASP A 222 28.17 20.41 31.85
N ILE A 223 28.88 20.36 30.72
CA ILE A 223 28.85 21.40 29.69
C ILE A 223 27.52 21.34 28.96
N ALA A 224 27.07 20.14 28.57
CA ALA A 224 25.79 19.94 27.90
C ALA A 224 24.60 20.46 28.74
N GLU A 225 24.53 20.14 30.03
CA GLU A 225 23.49 20.67 30.93
C GLU A 225 23.50 22.20 30.96
N THR A 226 24.69 22.79 31.10
CA THR A 226 24.85 24.24 31.15
C THR A 226 24.39 24.91 29.86
N GLU A 227 24.70 24.31 28.70
CA GLU A 227 24.27 24.82 27.39
C GLU A 227 22.75 24.67 27.18
N TYR A 228 22.13 23.55 27.59
CA TYR A 228 20.67 23.42 27.56
C TYR A 228 19.97 24.41 28.49
N GLN A 229 20.52 24.68 29.68
CA GLN A 229 19.96 25.68 30.61
C GLN A 229 20.08 27.11 30.07
N LYS A 230 21.21 27.45 29.44
CA LYS A 230 21.37 28.72 28.74
C LYS A 230 20.34 28.87 27.62
N LEU A 231 20.13 27.81 26.82
CA LEU A 231 19.15 27.82 25.75
C LEU A 231 17.73 28.02 26.25
N LEU A 232 17.33 27.37 27.36
CA LEU A 232 16.03 27.61 27.98
C LEU A 232 15.85 29.07 28.43
N GLY A 233 16.89 29.69 29.01
CA GLY A 233 16.88 31.11 29.35
C GLY A 233 16.77 32.02 28.11
N ASP A 234 17.48 31.69 27.03
CA ASP A 234 17.38 32.41 25.75
C ASP A 234 15.99 32.31 25.14
N ILE A 235 15.34 31.14 25.22
CA ILE A 235 13.97 30.91 24.75
C ILE A 235 12.97 31.72 25.58
N GLU A 236 13.12 31.77 26.91
CA GLU A 236 12.27 32.58 27.79
C GLU A 236 12.38 34.08 27.44
N ILE A 237 13.60 34.59 27.24
CA ILE A 237 13.84 35.98 26.82
C ILE A 237 13.23 36.23 25.44
N TYR A 238 13.42 35.31 24.50
CA TYR A 238 12.85 35.42 23.16
C TYR A 238 11.32 35.50 23.20
N THR A 239 10.69 34.64 24.00
CA THR A 239 9.23 34.59 24.18
C THR A 239 8.69 35.85 24.86
N GLN A 240 9.38 36.37 25.87
CA GLN A 240 9.01 37.61 26.56
C GLN A 240 9.11 38.83 25.65
N ASN A 241 10.14 38.90 24.79
CA ASN A 241 10.36 40.02 23.88
C ASN A 241 9.35 40.05 22.71
N HIS A 242 8.93 38.88 22.21
CA HIS A 242 8.02 38.79 21.04
C HIS A 242 6.53 38.64 21.44
N GLY A 243 6.23 38.27 22.69
CA GLY A 243 4.87 38.29 23.24
C GLY A 243 3.86 37.43 22.45
N LYS A 244 2.64 37.95 22.24
CA LYS A 244 1.56 37.30 21.45
C LYS A 244 1.68 37.50 19.93
N ASN A 245 2.75 38.13 19.44
CA ASN A 245 2.93 38.46 18.03
C ASN A 245 3.75 37.39 17.27
N LEU A 246 3.99 36.23 17.87
CA LEU A 246 4.62 35.10 17.20
C LEU A 246 3.62 34.44 16.26
N ASP A 247 4.08 34.09 15.07
CA ASP A 247 3.29 33.27 14.14
C ASP A 247 2.98 31.90 14.79
N PRO A 248 1.80 31.30 14.56
CA PRO A 248 1.45 30.01 15.16
C PRO A 248 2.49 28.91 14.92
N HIS A 249 3.21 28.95 13.80
CA HIS A 249 4.31 28.03 13.50
C HIS A 249 5.53 28.25 14.42
N GLN A 250 5.96 29.51 14.58
CA GLN A 250 7.09 29.86 15.46
C GLN A 250 6.76 29.55 16.93
N GLN A 251 5.50 29.73 17.32
CA GLN A 251 5.03 29.38 18.65
C GLN A 251 5.13 27.85 18.89
N ASP A 252 4.74 27.04 17.91
CA ASP A 252 4.84 25.59 18.01
C ASP A 252 6.29 25.08 17.96
N GLU A 253 7.17 25.71 17.18
CA GLU A 253 8.61 25.42 17.16
C GLU A 253 9.27 25.65 18.53
N ILE A 254 8.93 26.75 19.19
CA ILE A 254 9.44 27.08 20.53
C ILE A 254 8.94 26.08 21.57
N ILE A 255 7.67 25.66 21.49
CA ILE A 255 7.09 24.65 22.39
C ILE A 255 7.85 23.33 22.26
N ARG A 256 8.09 22.87 21.02
CA ARG A 256 8.86 21.64 20.74
C ARG A 256 10.29 21.73 21.25
N LEU A 257 10.98 22.83 20.94
CA LEU A 257 12.36 23.06 21.39
C LEU A 257 12.47 23.10 22.92
N THR A 258 11.52 23.73 23.60
CA THR A 258 11.47 23.83 25.06
C THR A 258 11.24 22.46 25.70
N ALA A 259 10.27 21.68 25.18
CA ALA A 259 9.99 20.33 25.67
C ALA A 259 11.25 19.44 25.54
N ALA A 260 11.94 19.56 24.41
CA ALA A 260 13.07 18.70 24.12
C ALA A 260 14.38 19.10 24.83
N CYS A 261 14.58 20.39 25.17
CA CYS A 261 15.64 20.80 26.10
C CYS A 261 15.41 20.19 27.50
N ASN A 262 14.18 20.28 28.02
CA ASN A 262 13.82 19.68 29.30
C ASN A 262 13.99 18.15 29.27
N ARG A 263 13.66 17.50 28.14
CA ARG A 263 13.90 16.07 27.93
C ARG A 263 15.38 15.71 28.10
N GLN A 264 16.28 16.39 27.39
CA GLN A 264 17.71 16.04 27.44
C GLN A 264 18.36 16.36 28.78
N ILE A 265 17.97 17.47 29.43
CA ILE A 265 18.42 17.74 30.82
C ILE A 265 17.97 16.59 31.74
N GLY A 266 16.73 16.14 31.61
CA GLY A 266 16.22 14.98 32.34
C GLY A 266 17.03 13.70 32.06
N TRP A 267 17.39 13.46 30.81
CA TRP A 267 18.22 12.32 30.40
C TRP A 267 19.66 12.40 30.93
N ILE A 268 20.27 13.58 30.94
CA ILE A 268 21.60 13.82 31.53
C ILE A 268 21.58 13.48 33.03
N PHE A 269 20.55 13.94 33.77
CA PHE A 269 20.42 13.59 35.18
C PHE A 269 20.24 12.09 35.41
N TYR A 270 19.48 11.42 34.54
CA TYR A 270 19.38 9.96 34.57
C TYR A 270 20.74 9.29 34.31
N ARG A 271 21.50 9.70 33.29
CA ARG A 271 22.84 9.16 32.99
C ARG A 271 23.83 9.32 34.16
N ARG A 272 23.73 10.41 34.92
CA ARG A 272 24.58 10.63 36.12
C ARG A 272 24.30 9.66 37.25
N THR A 273 23.12 9.03 37.30
CA THR A 273 22.79 8.02 38.33
C THR A 273 23.72 6.80 38.28
N TYR A 274 24.29 6.50 37.12
CA TYR A 274 25.26 5.41 36.93
C TYR A 274 26.69 5.81 37.34
N LYS A 275 27.00 7.12 37.41
CA LYS A 275 28.33 7.65 37.77
C LYS A 275 28.43 8.03 39.26
N ASP A 276 27.35 8.48 39.89
CA ASP A 276 27.30 8.88 41.30
C ASP A 276 26.22 8.10 42.08
N GLU A 277 26.63 7.00 42.71
CA GLU A 277 25.74 6.16 43.53
C GLU A 277 25.23 6.87 44.79
N VAL A 278 25.99 7.84 45.34
CA VAL A 278 25.65 8.51 46.60
C VAL A 278 24.49 9.48 46.41
N ARG A 279 24.45 10.19 45.26
CA ARG A 279 23.38 11.14 44.91
C ARG A 279 22.33 10.57 43.97
N ARG A 280 22.33 9.25 43.74
CA ARG A 280 21.41 8.55 42.83
C ARG A 280 19.95 8.95 43.00
N GLY A 281 19.45 8.99 44.24
CA GLY A 281 18.05 9.38 44.52
C GLY A 281 17.72 10.83 44.19
N GLU A 282 18.67 11.75 44.40
CA GLU A 282 18.51 13.17 44.05
C GLU A 282 18.49 13.37 42.53
N HIS A 283 19.39 12.67 41.82
CA HIS A 283 19.47 12.71 40.36
C HIS A 283 18.23 12.12 39.68
N LEU A 284 17.68 11.00 40.20
CA LEU A 284 16.43 10.42 39.70
C LEU A 284 15.25 11.37 39.89
N LYS A 285 15.18 12.08 41.02
CA LYS A 285 14.11 13.07 41.27
C LYS A 285 14.20 14.25 40.30
N LYS A 286 15.39 14.80 40.10
CA LYS A 286 15.61 15.87 39.11
C LYS A 286 15.26 15.42 37.69
N ALA A 287 15.65 14.20 37.31
CA ALA A 287 15.29 13.63 36.02
C ALA A 287 13.76 13.54 35.83
N GLN A 288 13.04 13.08 36.86
CA GLN A 288 11.59 13.00 36.86
C GLN A 288 10.93 14.38 36.70
N ASP A 289 11.40 15.38 37.44
CA ASP A 289 10.85 16.74 37.40
C ASP A 289 10.99 17.35 35.99
N TYR A 290 12.17 17.26 35.37
CA TYR A 290 12.41 17.80 34.03
C TYR A 290 11.64 17.04 32.93
N LEU A 291 11.53 15.72 33.01
CA LEU A 291 10.77 14.92 32.05
C LEU A 291 9.25 15.13 32.17
N THR A 292 8.75 15.34 33.39
CA THR A 292 7.33 15.71 33.61
C THR A 292 7.06 17.08 33.00
N LYS A 293 7.96 18.03 33.20
CA LYS A 293 7.88 19.37 32.59
C LYS A 293 7.93 19.33 31.06
N ALA A 294 8.73 18.42 30.49
CA ALA A 294 8.75 18.17 29.05
C ALA A 294 7.39 17.67 28.53
N ASN A 295 6.77 16.69 29.22
CA ASN A 295 5.45 16.17 28.90
C ASN A 295 4.32 17.21 29.02
N GLU A 296 4.40 18.08 30.02
CA GLU A 296 3.44 19.18 30.20
C GLU A 296 3.56 20.24 29.10
N THR A 297 4.76 20.39 28.52
CA THR A 297 5.04 21.34 27.44
C THR A 297 4.63 20.78 26.08
N ASP A 298 5.03 19.54 25.75
CA ASP A 298 4.59 18.83 24.55
C ASP A 298 4.25 17.36 24.87
N SER A 299 3.00 17.00 24.61
CA SER A 299 2.43 15.66 24.86
C SER A 299 2.36 14.78 23.60
N ARG A 300 2.91 15.25 22.48
CA ARG A 300 2.95 14.53 21.20
C ARG A 300 4.15 13.59 21.11
N ASP A 301 5.28 14.00 21.69
CA ASP A 301 6.56 13.30 21.67
C ASP A 301 6.54 12.08 22.62
N GLY A 302 6.73 10.88 22.07
CA GLY A 302 6.72 9.62 22.81
C GLY A 302 8.01 9.39 23.62
N GLN A 303 9.12 10.01 23.24
CA GLN A 303 10.46 9.77 23.79
C GLN A 303 10.52 10.33 25.20
N ASN A 304 9.77 11.41 25.45
CA ASN A 304 9.54 11.95 26.78
C ASN A 304 8.91 10.89 27.71
N TYR A 305 7.90 10.16 27.22
CA TYR A 305 7.25 9.08 27.98
C TYR A 305 8.17 7.87 28.15
N TYR A 306 9.00 7.55 27.14
CA TYR A 306 9.99 6.48 27.25
C TYR A 306 11.03 6.77 28.35
N TYR A 307 11.66 7.95 28.33
CA TYR A 307 12.64 8.35 29.35
C TYR A 307 12.01 8.43 30.74
N LEU A 308 10.77 8.91 30.85
CA LEU A 308 10.07 8.94 32.13
C LEU A 308 9.79 7.50 32.65
N GLY A 309 9.40 6.58 31.75
CA GLY A 309 9.26 5.16 32.05
C GLY A 309 10.56 4.52 32.57
N ARG A 310 11.71 4.90 32.01
CA ARG A 310 13.07 4.48 32.45
C ARG A 310 13.41 4.98 33.84
N VAL A 311 13.09 6.25 34.15
CA VAL A 311 13.31 6.83 35.48
C VAL A 311 12.49 6.09 36.53
N TYR A 312 11.20 5.82 36.26
CA TYR A 312 10.34 5.04 37.16
C TYR A 312 10.78 3.58 37.31
N GLY A 313 11.30 2.95 36.24
CA GLY A 313 11.77 1.55 36.27
C GLY A 313 13.09 1.33 37.02
N GLU A 314 13.84 2.41 37.31
CA GLU A 314 15.07 2.40 38.11
C GLU A 314 14.84 2.70 39.60
N GLN A 315 13.65 3.17 39.97
CA GLN A 315 13.27 3.34 41.37
C GLN A 315 13.01 1.96 42.01
N ASP A 316 13.27 1.85 43.33
CA ASP A 316 13.17 0.56 44.04
C ASP A 316 11.73 0.04 44.06
N MET A 317 11.47 -0.98 43.25
CA MET A 317 10.15 -1.59 43.11
C MET A 317 9.75 -2.48 44.30
N SER A 318 10.68 -2.80 45.21
CA SER A 318 10.38 -3.62 46.40
C SER A 318 9.54 -2.86 47.44
N VAL A 319 9.47 -1.54 47.33
CA VAL A 319 8.84 -0.65 48.30
C VAL A 319 7.45 -0.17 47.87
N ASN A 320 7.14 -0.11 46.55
CA ASN A 320 5.90 0.50 46.08
C ASN A 320 5.43 0.00 44.69
N ASP A 321 4.40 -0.87 44.66
CA ASP A 321 3.75 -1.37 43.44
C ASP A 321 3.24 -0.27 42.49
N GLN A 322 2.99 0.93 43.03
CA GLN A 322 2.55 2.10 42.27
C GLN A 322 3.59 2.53 41.23
N VAL A 323 4.88 2.46 41.56
CA VAL A 323 5.99 2.91 40.70
C VAL A 323 6.15 1.99 39.48
N ALA A 324 5.99 0.68 39.68
CA ALA A 324 5.99 -0.30 38.59
C ALA A 324 4.83 -0.06 37.60
N ARG A 325 3.67 0.34 38.14
CA ARG A 325 2.48 0.67 37.35
C ARG A 325 2.68 1.98 36.57
N GLU A 326 3.28 3.00 37.17
CA GLU A 326 3.59 4.27 36.51
C GLU A 326 4.64 4.08 35.39
N SER A 327 5.66 3.25 35.60
CA SER A 327 6.64 2.90 34.56
C SER A 327 5.95 2.24 33.35
N PHE A 328 5.07 1.26 33.57
CA PHE A 328 4.33 0.59 32.51
C PHE A 328 3.39 1.52 31.73
N VAL A 329 2.67 2.41 32.44
CA VAL A 329 1.78 3.39 31.81
C VAL A 329 2.56 4.34 30.90
N ASN A 330 3.73 4.81 31.33
CA ASN A 330 4.58 5.67 30.53
C ASN A 330 5.16 4.95 29.30
N TYR A 331 5.64 3.71 29.43
CA TYR A 331 6.05 2.93 28.26
C TYR A 331 4.90 2.68 27.29
N ARG A 332 3.68 2.42 27.79
CA ARG A 332 2.49 2.27 26.94
C ARG A 332 2.15 3.56 26.20
N HIS A 333 2.25 4.71 26.88
CA HIS A 333 2.04 6.01 26.24
C HIS A 333 3.08 6.31 25.16
N SER A 334 4.36 5.96 25.35
CA SER A 334 5.38 6.05 24.30
C SER A 334 4.98 5.25 23.05
N ILE A 335 4.51 4.01 23.22
CA ILE A 335 4.04 3.16 22.11
C ILE A 335 2.76 3.73 21.46
N ASP A 336 1.85 4.33 22.24
CA ASP A 336 0.61 4.93 21.74
C ASP A 336 0.84 6.20 20.89
N LYS A 337 1.95 6.90 21.11
CA LYS A 337 2.34 8.13 20.41
C LYS A 337 3.11 7.88 19.11
N ARG A 338 3.08 6.65 18.60
CA ARG A 338 3.61 6.19 17.29
C ARG A 338 5.13 6.11 17.17
N GLU A 339 5.89 6.14 18.27
CA GLU A 339 7.33 5.91 18.20
C GLU A 339 7.66 4.42 18.01
N GLN A 340 8.39 4.12 16.94
CA GLN A 340 8.84 2.78 16.58
C GLN A 340 10.17 2.45 17.25
N ASN A 341 10.26 2.65 18.57
CA ASN A 341 11.52 2.45 19.29
C ASN A 341 11.61 1.02 19.86
N GLY A 342 12.55 0.22 19.34
CA GLY A 342 12.87 -1.11 19.86
C GLY A 342 13.35 -1.10 21.32
N ASP A 343 13.97 0.00 21.77
CA ASP A 343 14.44 0.18 23.15
C ASP A 343 13.28 0.27 24.16
N THR A 344 12.12 0.78 23.76
CA THR A 344 10.91 0.81 24.60
C THR A 344 10.43 -0.61 24.90
N TRP A 345 10.35 -1.47 23.88
CA TRP A 345 9.98 -2.87 24.05
C TRP A 345 11.02 -3.68 24.84
N CYS A 346 12.30 -3.39 24.64
CA CYS A 346 13.38 -3.98 25.43
C CYS A 346 13.23 -3.59 26.91
N SER A 347 12.89 -2.33 27.19
CA SER A 347 12.71 -1.82 28.55
C SER A 347 11.45 -2.37 29.23
N ILE A 348 10.36 -2.60 28.48
CA ILE A 348 9.17 -3.33 28.96
C ILE A 348 9.53 -4.79 29.30
N GLY A 349 10.31 -5.47 28.46
CA GLY A 349 10.78 -6.83 28.72
C GLY A 349 11.60 -6.92 30.01
N ALA A 350 12.51 -5.97 30.22
CA ALA A 350 13.30 -5.89 31.45
C ALA A 350 12.41 -5.63 32.69
N LEU A 351 11.35 -4.84 32.55
CA LEU A 351 10.37 -4.60 33.62
C LEU A 351 9.62 -5.88 33.98
N TYR A 352 9.13 -6.63 32.99
CA TYR A 352 8.48 -7.93 33.21
C TYR A 352 9.41 -8.97 33.82
N GLN A 353 10.69 -8.97 33.42
CA GLN A 353 11.70 -9.84 34.00
C GLN A 353 11.97 -9.50 35.48
N LYS A 354 12.00 -8.22 35.85
CA LYS A 354 12.08 -7.78 37.26
C LYS A 354 10.83 -8.18 38.06
N GLN A 355 9.66 -8.25 37.43
CA GLN A 355 8.39 -8.71 38.02
C GLN A 355 8.23 -10.23 38.04
N ASN A 356 9.26 -10.99 37.64
CA ASN A 356 9.24 -12.45 37.56
C ASN A 356 8.13 -13.02 36.64
N GLN A 357 7.83 -12.32 35.54
CA GLN A 357 6.89 -12.72 34.50
C GLN A 357 7.66 -13.09 33.21
N PRO A 358 8.21 -14.32 33.11
CA PRO A 358 9.18 -14.65 32.07
C PRO A 358 8.54 -14.82 30.67
N MET A 359 7.24 -15.11 30.58
CA MET A 359 6.52 -15.22 29.29
C MET A 359 6.26 -13.84 28.66
N ASP A 360 5.82 -12.88 29.45
CA ASP A 360 5.57 -11.50 28.98
C ASP A 360 6.88 -10.79 28.66
N ALA A 361 7.94 -11.07 29.44
CA ALA A 361 9.30 -10.60 29.15
C ALA A 361 9.82 -11.15 27.82
N LEU A 362 9.64 -12.45 27.56
CA LEU A 362 10.03 -13.09 26.30
C LEU A 362 9.36 -12.43 25.10
N GLN A 363 8.05 -12.21 25.17
CA GLN A 363 7.30 -11.57 24.09
C GLN A 363 7.79 -10.14 23.83
N ALA A 364 8.05 -9.36 24.89
CA ALA A 364 8.51 -7.98 24.76
C ALA A 364 9.93 -7.89 24.16
N PHE A 365 10.85 -8.78 24.54
CA PHE A 365 12.19 -8.81 23.94
C PHE A 365 12.18 -9.24 22.47
N ILE A 366 11.29 -10.14 22.08
CA ILE A 366 11.14 -10.54 20.68
C ILE A 366 10.59 -9.37 19.85
N CYS A 367 9.59 -8.65 20.35
CA CYS A 367 9.11 -7.42 19.70
C CYS A 367 10.23 -6.38 19.53
N ALA A 368 11.12 -6.23 20.52
CA ALA A 368 12.26 -5.33 20.43
C ALA A 368 13.25 -5.73 19.31
N ILE A 369 13.52 -7.03 19.17
CA ILE A 369 14.42 -7.58 18.14
C ILE A 369 13.78 -7.50 16.75
N GLU A 370 12.46 -7.71 16.63
CA GLU A 370 11.73 -7.55 15.36
C GLU A 370 11.74 -6.10 14.87
N LEU A 371 11.63 -5.14 15.79
CA LEU A 371 11.69 -3.71 15.45
C LEU A 371 13.12 -3.26 15.11
N ASN A 372 14.12 -3.70 15.88
CA ASN A 372 15.53 -3.42 15.59
C ASN A 372 16.40 -4.67 15.76
N PRO A 373 16.67 -5.40 14.66
CA PRO A 373 17.50 -6.60 14.70
C PRO A 373 18.95 -6.36 15.13
N LYS A 374 19.44 -5.12 15.01
CA LYS A 374 20.81 -4.72 15.39
C LYS A 374 20.92 -4.31 16.86
N LEU A 375 19.84 -4.35 17.63
CA LEU A 375 19.81 -3.93 19.01
C LEU A 375 20.47 -4.98 19.94
N SER A 376 21.76 -4.79 20.22
CA SER A 376 22.57 -5.70 21.06
C SER A 376 22.02 -5.85 22.49
N SER A 377 21.42 -4.80 23.06
CA SER A 377 20.82 -4.82 24.40
C SER A 377 19.64 -5.80 24.50
N ALA A 378 18.75 -5.84 23.49
CA ALA A 378 17.61 -6.76 23.47
C ALA A 378 18.05 -8.22 23.38
N TRP A 379 19.07 -8.53 22.57
CA TRP A 379 19.67 -9.87 22.51
C TRP A 379 20.33 -10.29 23.83
N THR A 380 20.98 -9.35 24.51
CA THR A 380 21.61 -9.58 25.82
C THR A 380 20.57 -9.87 26.89
N CYS A 381 19.53 -9.04 27.00
CA CYS A 381 18.45 -9.23 27.97
C CYS A 381 17.65 -10.53 27.73
N LEU A 382 17.46 -10.92 26.46
CA LEU A 382 16.86 -12.20 26.10
C LEU A 382 17.75 -13.39 26.51
N GLY A 383 19.06 -13.28 26.33
CA GLY A 383 20.02 -14.29 26.79
C GLY A 383 20.00 -14.48 28.31
N GLU A 384 19.95 -13.38 29.06
CA GLU A 384 19.80 -13.41 30.53
C GLU A 384 18.48 -14.04 30.99
N LEU A 385 17.38 -13.79 30.25
CA LEU A 385 16.09 -14.41 30.53
C LEU A 385 16.16 -15.94 30.36
N TYR A 386 16.72 -16.42 29.25
CA TYR A 386 16.92 -17.86 29.03
C TYR A 386 17.84 -18.51 30.05
N GLU A 387 18.87 -17.80 30.48
CA GLU A 387 19.80 -18.28 31.49
C GLU A 387 19.13 -18.42 32.88
N LYS A 388 18.32 -17.44 33.30
CA LYS A 388 17.51 -17.52 34.54
C LYS A 388 16.52 -18.67 34.53
N ASN A 389 16.05 -19.07 33.35
CA ASN A 389 15.14 -20.19 33.14
C ASN A 389 15.86 -21.53 32.85
N CYS A 390 17.19 -21.60 33.08
CA CYS A 390 18.03 -22.79 32.90
C CYS A 390 18.11 -23.34 31.46
N GLN A 391 17.85 -22.51 30.45
CA GLN A 391 17.97 -22.84 29.01
C GLN A 391 19.30 -22.30 28.44
N TYR A 392 20.40 -22.94 28.84
CA TYR A 392 21.75 -22.48 28.52
C TYR A 392 22.11 -22.50 27.03
N GLN A 393 21.48 -23.36 26.23
CA GLN A 393 21.72 -23.45 24.78
C GLN A 393 21.11 -22.27 24.02
N ASP A 394 19.84 -21.93 24.30
CA ASP A 394 19.16 -20.78 23.71
C ASP A 394 19.79 -19.45 24.18
N ALA A 395 20.22 -19.39 25.44
CA ALA A 395 20.97 -18.24 25.98
C ALA A 395 22.29 -18.01 25.22
N LEU A 396 23.04 -19.06 24.91
CA LEU A 396 24.29 -18.98 24.16
C LEU A 396 24.06 -18.42 22.74
N ASP A 397 22.99 -18.85 22.06
CA ASP A 397 22.66 -18.37 20.72
C ASP A 397 22.29 -16.87 20.73
N CYS A 398 21.56 -16.41 21.75
CA CYS A 398 21.24 -15.00 21.95
C CYS A 398 22.49 -14.14 22.18
N PHE A 399 23.39 -14.56 23.08
CA PHE A 399 24.64 -13.84 23.34
C PHE A 399 25.58 -13.80 22.13
N LYS A 400 25.59 -14.86 21.30
CA LYS A 400 26.33 -14.87 20.03
C LYS A 400 25.77 -13.89 19.01
N ASN A 401 24.45 -13.74 18.93
CA ASN A 401 23.83 -12.75 18.07
C ASN A 401 24.11 -11.33 18.55
N ALA A 402 24.07 -11.06 19.86
CA ALA A 402 24.48 -9.78 20.44
C ALA A 402 25.92 -9.40 20.04
N MET A 403 26.86 -10.36 20.06
CA MET A 403 28.25 -10.16 19.62
C MET A 403 28.41 -9.92 18.12
N LYS A 404 27.51 -10.46 17.27
CA LYS A 404 27.55 -10.21 15.82
C LYS A 404 27.04 -8.81 15.48
N THR A 405 26.07 -8.33 16.23
CA THR A 405 25.43 -7.03 15.99
C THR A 405 26.26 -5.85 16.46
N ASP A 406 27.10 -6.04 17.49
CA ASP A 406 27.98 -5.00 18.04
C ASP A 406 29.48 -5.35 17.87
N PRO A 407 30.24 -4.63 17.03
CA PRO A 407 31.68 -4.83 16.85
C PRO A 407 32.52 -4.61 18.13
N VAL A 408 31.99 -3.89 19.12
CA VAL A 408 32.63 -3.59 20.41
C VAL A 408 31.85 -4.27 21.55
N ALA A 409 31.39 -5.50 21.31
CA ALA A 409 30.62 -6.24 22.30
C ALA A 409 31.31 -6.25 23.69
N PRO A 410 30.57 -5.96 24.77
CA PRO A 410 31.08 -5.92 26.15
C PRO A 410 31.85 -7.18 26.55
N GLU A 411 33.02 -7.03 27.20
CA GLU A 411 33.84 -8.14 27.74
C GLU A 411 33.05 -9.15 28.62
N PRO A 412 32.05 -8.73 29.43
CA PRO A 412 31.20 -9.67 30.17
C PRO A 412 30.42 -10.65 29.26
N ILE A 413 29.96 -10.20 28.09
CA ILE A 413 29.21 -11.04 27.14
C ILE A 413 30.16 -12.06 26.52
N LYS A 414 31.37 -11.64 26.13
CA LYS A 414 32.41 -12.55 25.62
C LYS A 414 32.82 -13.60 26.65
N ALA A 415 33.03 -13.19 27.90
CA ALA A 415 33.34 -14.09 29.00
C ALA A 415 32.19 -15.08 29.28
N ARG A 416 30.94 -14.62 29.17
CA ARG A 416 29.75 -15.46 29.36
C ARG A 416 29.56 -16.49 28.26
N VAL A 417 29.78 -16.12 27.00
CA VAL A 417 29.76 -17.04 25.85
C VAL A 417 30.82 -18.14 26.03
N LEU A 418 32.06 -17.77 26.36
CA LEU A 418 33.14 -18.74 26.60
C LEU A 418 32.83 -19.71 27.77
N PHE A 419 32.21 -19.21 28.83
CA PHE A 419 31.79 -20.03 29.96
C PHE A 419 30.70 -21.04 29.57
N LEU A 420 29.65 -20.59 28.89
CA LEU A 420 28.54 -21.45 28.46
C LEU A 420 28.99 -22.49 27.44
N GLU A 421 29.90 -22.15 26.51
CA GLU A 421 30.50 -23.11 25.56
C GLU A 421 31.32 -24.20 26.27
N LYS A 422 32.02 -23.85 27.35
CA LYS A 422 32.81 -24.79 28.14
C LYS A 422 31.94 -25.73 28.97
N GLU A 423 30.84 -25.24 29.54
CA GLU A 423 29.88 -26.04 30.30
C GLU A 423 29.08 -27.00 29.40
N LEU A 424 28.68 -26.55 28.20
CA LEU A 424 27.92 -27.36 27.23
C LEU A 424 28.78 -28.40 26.49
N SER A 425 30.12 -28.29 26.53
CA SER A 425 31.05 -29.24 25.89
C SER A 425 31.46 -30.42 26.78
N LEU A 426 31.04 -30.45 28.05
CA LEU A 426 31.24 -31.60 28.94
C LEU A 426 30.17 -32.69 28.68
N PRO A 427 30.54 -33.98 28.59
CA PRO A 427 29.59 -35.06 28.33
C PRO A 427 28.61 -35.22 29.50
N GLN A 428 27.35 -34.87 29.29
CA GLN A 428 26.32 -35.06 30.31
C GLN A 428 25.98 -36.56 30.47
N PRO A 429 25.87 -37.07 31.71
CA PRO A 429 25.50 -38.46 31.94
C PRO A 429 24.07 -38.73 31.46
N GLN A 430 23.86 -39.90 30.85
CA GLN A 430 22.56 -40.35 30.38
C GLN A 430 21.55 -40.39 31.54
N ARG A 431 20.42 -39.68 31.38
CA ARG A 431 19.30 -39.74 32.34
C ARG A 431 18.80 -41.19 32.48
N PRO A 432 18.73 -41.75 33.70
CA PRO A 432 18.24 -43.11 33.90
C PRO A 432 16.72 -43.19 33.65
N PRO A 433 16.23 -44.26 33.02
CA PRO A 433 14.80 -44.49 32.83
C PRO A 433 14.21 -45.01 34.15
N ASN A 434 13.53 -44.11 34.88
CA ASN A 434 12.67 -44.31 36.06
C ASN A 434 13.10 -43.46 37.27
N HIS A 435 12.99 -42.14 37.15
CA HIS A 435 12.85 -41.29 38.32
C HIS A 435 11.47 -40.61 38.29
N PRO A 436 10.62 -40.79 39.32
CA PRO A 436 9.41 -39.99 39.44
C PRO A 436 9.84 -38.57 39.77
N ILE A 437 9.33 -37.59 39.02
CA ILE A 437 9.47 -36.18 39.37
C ILE A 437 8.14 -35.77 39.98
N LEU A 438 8.21 -35.35 41.25
CA LEU A 438 7.12 -34.76 42.00
C LEU A 438 6.56 -33.52 41.28
N ASP A 439 5.25 -33.36 41.41
CA ASP A 439 4.47 -32.18 41.07
C ASP A 439 5.15 -30.86 41.48
N THR A 440 5.71 -30.17 40.50
CA THR A 440 5.80 -28.70 40.45
C THR A 440 5.85 -28.31 38.98
N PHE A 441 4.90 -27.46 38.55
CA PHE A 441 4.83 -26.94 37.18
C PHE A 441 6.09 -26.13 36.87
N ASN A 442 7.09 -26.75 36.25
CA ASN A 442 8.19 -26.02 35.63
C ASN A 442 7.65 -25.33 34.36
N ILE A 443 7.32 -24.04 34.48
CA ILE A 443 7.09 -23.15 33.35
C ILE A 443 8.43 -23.02 32.62
N THR A 444 8.63 -23.86 31.61
CA THR A 444 9.73 -23.73 30.67
C THR A 444 9.29 -22.71 29.63
N ILE A 445 10.03 -21.60 29.51
CA ILE A 445 9.74 -20.62 28.46
C ILE A 445 10.08 -21.23 27.09
N PRO A 446 9.32 -20.90 26.03
CA PRO A 446 9.54 -21.43 24.68
C PRO A 446 10.99 -21.28 24.21
N SER A 447 11.52 -22.26 23.47
CA SER A 447 12.86 -22.15 22.88
C SER A 447 12.95 -20.92 21.97
N LEU A 448 14.15 -20.42 21.71
CA LEU A 448 14.32 -19.20 20.90
C LEU A 448 13.62 -19.34 19.53
N LYS A 449 13.64 -20.55 18.95
CA LYS A 449 12.95 -20.86 17.69
C LYS A 449 11.43 -20.82 17.83
N ASP A 450 10.88 -21.41 18.89
CA ASP A 450 9.43 -21.46 19.13
C ASP A 450 8.87 -20.09 19.54
N ALA A 451 9.71 -19.24 20.12
CA ALA A 451 9.31 -17.92 20.59
C ALA A 451 9.03 -16.96 19.42
N TYR A 452 9.79 -17.06 18.32
CA TYR A 452 9.48 -16.39 17.05
C TYR A 452 8.22 -16.93 16.36
N GLU A 453 7.70 -18.09 16.77
CA GLU A 453 6.45 -18.65 16.25
C GLU A 453 5.21 -18.21 17.03
N GLN A 454 5.38 -17.46 18.13
CA GLN A 454 4.26 -16.96 18.93
C GLN A 454 3.60 -15.74 18.28
N PRO A 455 2.26 -15.63 18.35
CA PRO A 455 1.54 -14.54 17.72
C PRO A 455 1.89 -13.21 18.39
N ILE A 456 2.50 -12.32 17.61
CA ILE A 456 2.71 -10.91 17.96
C ILE A 456 1.37 -10.33 18.45
N PRO A 457 1.32 -9.66 19.61
CA PRO A 457 0.11 -9.04 20.13
C PRO A 457 -0.61 -8.17 19.07
N HIS A 458 -1.93 -8.26 19.03
CA HIS A 458 -2.77 -7.62 18.01
C HIS A 458 -2.58 -6.08 17.93
N GLU A 459 -2.17 -5.47 19.05
CA GLU A 459 -1.84 -4.04 19.17
C GLU A 459 -0.56 -3.65 18.40
N LEU A 460 0.41 -4.55 18.27
CA LEU A 460 1.65 -4.38 17.50
C LEU A 460 1.43 -4.58 16.01
N ARG A 461 0.63 -5.59 15.63
CA ARG A 461 0.35 -5.91 14.22
C ARG A 461 -0.41 -4.78 13.51
N ASN A 462 -1.41 -4.20 14.18
CA ASN A 462 -2.13 -3.04 13.67
C ASN A 462 -1.25 -1.77 13.56
N ARG A 463 -0.14 -1.70 14.30
CA ARG A 463 0.79 -0.55 14.29
C ARG A 463 1.96 -0.74 13.32
N GLN A 464 2.48 -1.95 13.17
CA GLN A 464 3.38 -2.32 12.07
C GLN A 464 2.70 -2.12 10.71
N ASP A 465 1.40 -2.44 10.60
CA ASP A 465 0.60 -2.21 9.39
C ASP A 465 0.26 -0.71 9.16
N ALA A 466 0.20 0.11 10.22
CA ALA A 466 0.06 1.57 10.11
C ALA A 466 1.38 2.26 9.72
N ALA A 467 2.50 1.79 10.29
CA ALA A 467 3.88 2.20 9.96
C ALA A 467 4.28 1.84 8.52
N TYR A 468 3.71 0.76 7.97
CA TYR A 468 3.97 0.35 6.59
C TYR A 468 3.45 1.38 5.56
N MET A 469 2.41 2.15 5.91
CA MET A 469 1.87 3.21 5.05
C MET A 469 2.74 4.49 5.03
N ASP A 470 3.62 4.67 6.02
CA ASP A 470 4.45 5.88 6.20
C ASP A 470 5.96 5.62 5.97
N ARG A 471 6.35 4.62 5.16
CA ARG A 471 7.77 4.37 4.81
C ARG A 471 8.37 5.43 3.88
N LEU A 472 8.49 6.66 4.36
CA LEU A 472 9.75 7.39 4.29
C LEU A 472 10.49 7.07 5.58
N ILE A 473 11.75 6.66 5.46
CA ILE A 473 12.57 6.22 6.57
C ILE A 473 12.88 7.42 7.49
N GLU A 474 12.24 7.48 8.66
CA GLU A 474 12.77 8.14 9.86
C GLU A 474 13.58 7.10 10.63
N TYR A 475 14.90 7.33 10.74
CA TYR A 475 15.77 6.59 11.64
C TYR A 475 16.13 7.53 12.79
N ASP A 476 15.89 7.03 14.00
CA ASP A 476 16.25 7.59 15.30
C ASP A 476 17.57 8.38 15.31
N ASN A 477 17.45 9.68 15.08
CA ASN A 477 18.29 10.75 15.60
C ASN A 477 17.33 11.93 15.74
N ALA A 478 16.73 12.07 16.93
CA ALA A 478 15.49 12.78 17.27
C ALA A 478 15.39 14.29 16.96
N TRP A 479 16.16 14.81 15.99
CA TRP A 479 16.15 16.21 15.56
C TRP A 479 16.23 16.42 14.05
N TRP A 480 16.53 15.38 13.26
CA TRP A 480 16.33 15.45 11.82
C TRP A 480 14.84 15.53 11.46
N ASP A 481 13.99 14.85 12.25
CA ASP A 481 12.56 14.73 12.01
C ASP A 481 11.77 16.00 12.34
N LEU A 482 12.29 16.86 13.23
CA LEU A 482 11.68 18.18 13.44
C LEU A 482 11.64 18.95 12.11
N TRP A 483 12.71 18.88 11.30
CA TRP A 483 12.79 19.66 10.05
C TRP A 483 12.10 19.01 8.84
N VAL A 484 11.91 17.69 8.84
CA VAL A 484 11.09 17.01 7.81
C VAL A 484 9.61 17.40 7.95
N ASP A 485 9.14 17.61 9.18
CA ASP A 485 7.84 18.21 9.51
C ASP A 485 7.79 19.75 9.31
N PHE A 486 8.94 20.43 9.13
CA PHE A 486 9.03 21.89 8.94
C PHE A 486 9.22 22.34 7.49
N ARG A 487 9.13 21.44 6.50
CA ARG A 487 8.97 21.88 5.11
C ARG A 487 7.48 21.99 4.75
N MET A 488 7.11 23.27 4.56
CA MET A 488 5.94 23.82 3.87
C MET A 488 4.67 24.01 4.69
N ASP A 489 4.20 25.25 4.83
CA ASP A 489 3.56 26.06 3.79
C ASP A 489 3.63 27.53 4.21
N LEU A 490 4.16 28.40 3.35
CA LEU A 490 3.75 29.81 3.31
C LEU A 490 2.51 29.85 2.41
N GLY A 491 1.34 29.54 2.97
CA GLY A 491 0.09 29.92 2.33
C GLY A 491 -0.03 31.46 2.31
N PRO A 492 -0.58 32.08 1.26
CA PRO A 492 -0.75 33.52 1.24
C PRO A 492 -1.77 33.94 2.32
N PRO A 493 -1.63 35.14 2.92
CA PRO A 493 -2.64 35.66 3.82
C PRO A 493 -3.98 35.86 3.09
N GLU A 494 -5.07 35.73 3.84
CA GLU A 494 -6.44 35.93 3.36
C GLU A 494 -6.57 37.17 2.47
N GLY A 495 -6.94 36.97 1.19
CA GLY A 495 -7.40 38.03 0.30
C GLY A 495 -6.65 38.23 -1.01
N MET A 496 -6.34 37.20 -1.78
CA MET A 496 -5.88 37.37 -3.17
C MET A 496 -6.62 36.40 -4.12
N LYS A 497 -7.45 36.97 -5.00
CA LYS A 497 -8.12 36.26 -6.10
C LYS A 497 -7.08 35.91 -7.17
N TRP A 498 -6.98 34.65 -7.52
CA TRP A 498 -6.22 34.20 -8.69
C TRP A 498 -7.19 33.98 -9.85
N ASP A 499 -7.02 34.77 -10.91
CA ASP A 499 -7.73 34.58 -12.17
C ASP A 499 -7.31 33.25 -12.82
N VAL A 500 -8.30 32.53 -13.34
CA VAL A 500 -8.12 31.26 -14.06
C VAL A 500 -7.45 31.54 -15.42
N PRO A 501 -6.34 30.87 -15.79
CA PRO A 501 -5.76 31.04 -17.13
C PRO A 501 -6.67 30.35 -18.15
N THR A 502 -7.27 31.14 -19.02
CA THR A 502 -8.11 30.65 -20.10
C THR A 502 -7.28 29.84 -21.12
N PRO A 503 -7.92 28.90 -21.84
CA PRO A 503 -7.29 28.13 -22.91
C PRO A 503 -6.72 29.04 -24.01
N ARG A 504 -5.41 29.32 -23.96
CA ARG A 504 -4.72 30.00 -25.05
C ARG A 504 -4.50 29.04 -26.23
N PRO A 505 -4.60 29.51 -27.49
CA PRO A 505 -4.02 28.78 -28.62
C PRO A 505 -2.53 28.56 -28.35
N MET A 506 -1.98 27.43 -28.83
CA MET A 506 -0.57 27.12 -28.67
C MET A 506 0.23 28.33 -29.14
N GLU A 507 1.02 28.93 -28.24
CA GLU A 507 1.81 30.09 -28.62
C GLU A 507 2.85 29.66 -29.66
N GLU A 508 3.28 30.57 -30.53
CA GLU A 508 4.28 30.31 -31.56
C GLU A 508 5.56 29.67 -30.97
N LEU A 509 5.82 29.97 -29.70
CA LEU A 509 6.83 29.39 -28.85
C LEU A 509 6.62 27.88 -28.62
N GLU A 510 5.44 27.45 -28.21
CA GLU A 510 5.11 26.04 -27.91
C GLU A 510 5.19 25.14 -29.16
N ILE A 511 4.75 25.68 -30.31
CA ILE A 511 4.87 25.03 -31.62
C ILE A 511 6.35 24.84 -31.99
N GLN A 512 7.19 25.86 -31.77
CA GLN A 512 8.63 25.77 -31.98
C GLN A 512 9.30 24.76 -31.01
N VAL A 513 8.83 24.59 -29.76
CA VAL A 513 9.37 23.57 -28.82
C VAL A 513 9.15 22.19 -29.42
N MET A 514 7.91 21.94 -29.85
CA MET A 514 7.44 20.64 -30.32
C MET A 514 8.17 20.23 -31.60
N GLU A 515 8.28 21.13 -32.58
CA GLU A 515 9.01 20.86 -33.84
C GLU A 515 10.51 20.58 -33.60
N LEU A 516 11.11 21.21 -32.59
CA LEU A 516 12.52 20.97 -32.29
C LEU A 516 12.77 19.62 -31.63
N LEU A 517 11.93 19.28 -30.64
CA LEU A 517 12.00 18.03 -29.93
C LEU A 517 11.76 16.85 -30.89
N ARG A 518 10.82 16.99 -31.85
CA ARG A 518 10.62 16.07 -33.01
C ARG A 518 11.89 15.85 -33.82
N ALA A 519 12.59 16.93 -34.18
CA ALA A 519 13.77 16.85 -35.01
C ALA A 519 14.95 16.09 -34.35
N ASN A 520 14.89 15.84 -33.03
CA ASN A 520 15.95 15.21 -32.24
C ASN A 520 15.45 14.01 -31.40
N GLU A 521 14.37 13.35 -31.84
CA GLU A 521 13.66 12.29 -31.10
C GLU A 521 14.57 11.13 -30.64
N THR A 522 15.58 10.79 -31.45
CA THR A 522 16.53 9.70 -31.18
C THR A 522 17.49 9.98 -30.02
N SER A 523 17.60 11.23 -29.54
CA SER A 523 18.56 11.67 -28.51
C SER A 523 17.91 12.36 -27.29
N LEU A 524 16.63 12.11 -27.02
CA LEU A 524 15.89 12.66 -25.87
C LEU A 524 16.10 11.86 -24.57
N VAL A 525 16.29 12.52 -23.44
CA VAL A 525 16.25 11.90 -22.09
C VAL A 525 14.84 11.94 -21.50
N LYS A 526 14.57 11.13 -20.46
CA LYS A 526 13.21 10.81 -19.96
C LYS A 526 12.30 12.03 -19.74
N ALA A 527 12.76 13.07 -19.03
CA ALA A 527 11.98 14.28 -18.75
C ALA A 527 11.62 15.11 -20.00
N GLU A 528 12.43 15.03 -21.06
CA GLU A 528 12.22 15.79 -22.29
C GLU A 528 11.43 15.00 -23.32
N ARG A 529 11.51 13.67 -23.23
CA ARG A 529 10.57 12.75 -23.85
C ARG A 529 9.17 12.93 -23.27
N GLU A 530 9.05 13.18 -21.96
CA GLU A 530 7.78 13.50 -21.30
C GLU A 530 7.22 14.87 -21.72
N VAL A 531 8.07 15.89 -21.93
CA VAL A 531 7.62 17.20 -22.47
C VAL A 531 7.32 17.15 -23.96
N LEU A 532 8.10 16.40 -24.74
CA LEU A 532 7.75 16.13 -26.13
C LEU A 532 6.43 15.35 -26.20
N GLU A 533 6.25 14.31 -25.39
CA GLU A 533 4.98 13.58 -25.25
C GLU A 533 3.84 14.52 -24.85
N CYS A 534 4.02 15.47 -23.92
CA CYS A 534 2.96 16.43 -23.58
C CYS A 534 2.59 17.38 -24.73
N LEU A 535 3.54 17.78 -25.59
CA LEU A 535 3.29 18.61 -26.76
C LEU A 535 2.73 17.79 -27.95
N GLU A 536 3.23 16.57 -28.15
CA GLU A 536 2.86 15.62 -29.21
C GLU A 536 1.66 14.76 -28.90
N THR A 537 1.25 14.66 -27.65
CA THR A 537 -0.11 14.25 -27.28
C THR A 537 -1.15 15.32 -27.66
N SER A 538 -0.82 16.18 -28.68
CA SER A 538 -1.60 16.77 -29.81
C SER A 538 -1.70 16.04 -31.23
N GLU A 539 -0.88 15.03 -31.67
CA GLU A 539 -1.29 13.86 -32.56
C GLU A 539 -0.35 12.56 -32.49
N ALA A 540 -0.85 11.31 -32.68
CA ALA A 540 -0.44 9.95 -32.15
C ALA A 540 0.81 9.11 -32.63
N VAL A 541 1.56 8.46 -31.69
CA VAL A 541 2.01 7.04 -31.40
C VAL A 541 2.64 5.91 -32.33
N PHE A 542 3.76 5.25 -31.85
CA PHE A 542 4.07 3.80 -31.50
C PHE A 542 5.43 3.16 -31.98
N LYS A 543 6.15 2.49 -31.04
CA LYS A 543 7.07 1.29 -31.12
C LYS A 543 8.45 1.40 -31.84
N GLY A 544 9.59 0.78 -31.44
CA GLY A 544 9.99 -0.11 -30.33
C GLY A 544 11.41 -0.77 -30.55
N LYS A 545 12.07 -1.20 -29.44
CA LYS A 545 13.09 -2.30 -29.25
C LYS A 545 14.58 -2.25 -29.78
N ILE A 546 15.53 -2.43 -28.82
CA ILE A 546 16.63 -3.46 -28.69
C ILE A 546 18.14 -3.17 -29.04
N ILE A 547 19.02 -3.51 -28.07
CA ILE A 547 20.42 -4.05 -28.04
C ILE A 547 21.72 -3.18 -27.97
N GLU A 548 22.62 -3.74 -27.16
CA GLU A 548 23.94 -3.47 -26.56
C GLU A 548 25.16 -3.17 -27.48
N CYS A 549 26.23 -2.56 -26.92
CA CYS A 549 27.62 -3.08 -26.79
C CYS A 549 28.80 -2.05 -26.87
N ILE A 550 29.63 -2.03 -25.79
CA ILE A 550 31.12 -2.20 -25.71
C ILE A 550 32.13 -1.02 -25.98
N ILE A 551 32.77 -0.52 -24.88
CA ILE A 551 34.24 -0.38 -24.47
C ILE A 551 35.24 0.39 -25.43
N PRO A 552 36.38 1.10 -25.05
CA PRO A 552 37.28 0.98 -23.85
C PRO A 552 37.92 2.24 -23.16
N GLU A 553 38.27 2.02 -21.88
CA GLU A 553 39.56 2.23 -21.16
C GLU A 553 40.38 3.54 -21.25
N ALA A 554 40.12 4.46 -20.31
CA ALA A 554 41.15 5.32 -19.68
C ALA A 554 40.73 5.97 -18.34
N MET A 555 39.82 5.38 -17.55
CA MET A 555 39.18 6.07 -16.41
C MET A 555 39.13 5.27 -15.09
N ARG A 556 40.30 4.87 -14.58
CA ARG A 556 40.57 4.61 -13.16
C ARG A 556 41.34 5.88 -12.69
N GLU A 557 41.00 6.69 -11.69
CA GLU A 557 40.50 6.45 -10.34
C GLU A 557 39.79 7.73 -9.81
N MET A 558 38.47 7.69 -9.75
CA MET A 558 37.59 8.42 -8.81
C MET A 558 36.48 7.41 -8.52
N PRO A 559 35.92 7.29 -7.31
CA PRO A 559 34.97 6.23 -7.00
C PRO A 559 33.73 6.40 -7.88
N ARG A 560 33.70 5.65 -8.98
CA ARG A 560 32.52 5.43 -9.80
C ARG A 560 31.58 4.61 -8.94
N VAL A 561 30.29 4.89 -9.05
CA VAL A 561 29.25 3.97 -8.58
C VAL A 561 29.56 2.61 -9.23
N THR A 562 30.09 1.68 -8.44
CA THR A 562 30.42 0.33 -8.91
C THR A 562 29.13 -0.45 -9.04
N GLU A 563 29.10 -1.48 -9.89
CA GLU A 563 27.98 -2.43 -9.96
C GLU A 563 27.68 -3.02 -8.56
N MET A 564 28.70 -3.13 -7.70
CA MET A 564 28.59 -3.53 -6.30
C MET A 564 28.03 -2.42 -5.37
N MET A 565 28.23 -1.13 -5.66
CA MET A 565 27.53 -0.02 -4.99
C MET A 565 26.08 0.09 -5.46
N ILE A 566 25.81 -0.14 -6.76
CA ILE A 566 24.45 -0.27 -7.29
C ILE A 566 23.76 -1.48 -6.66
N GLN A 567 24.48 -2.59 -6.48
CA GLN A 567 23.97 -3.77 -5.80
C GLN A 567 23.73 -3.51 -4.30
N ASN A 568 24.64 -2.82 -3.60
CA ASN A 568 24.41 -2.41 -2.21
C ASN A 568 23.24 -1.40 -2.06
N LEU A 569 23.02 -0.52 -3.04
CA LEU A 569 21.87 0.41 -3.10
C LEU A 569 20.56 -0.32 -3.47
N ARG A 570 20.63 -1.38 -4.29
CA ARG A 570 19.52 -2.31 -4.58
C ARG A 570 19.18 -3.17 -3.36
N ASP A 571 20.18 -3.63 -2.62
CA ASP A 571 20.04 -4.48 -1.43
C ASP A 571 19.59 -3.69 -0.19
N HIS A 572 19.75 -2.35 -0.17
CA HIS A 572 19.32 -1.45 0.90
C HIS A 572 18.08 -0.59 0.54
N GLY A 573 17.27 -1.01 -0.44
CA GLY A 573 15.86 -0.61 -0.51
C GLY A 573 15.53 0.77 -1.09
N HIS A 574 16.39 1.37 -1.93
CA HIS A 574 16.04 2.60 -2.66
C HIS A 574 16.46 2.52 -4.13
N LEU A 575 15.68 1.78 -4.93
CA LEU A 575 15.41 1.98 -6.36
C LEU A 575 14.69 0.74 -6.89
N LEU A 576 13.35 0.76 -6.87
CA LEU A 576 12.57 -0.05 -7.79
C LEU A 576 12.06 0.86 -8.92
N GLU A 577 12.50 0.46 -10.10
CA GLU A 577 12.09 0.89 -11.42
C GLU A 577 10.57 1.07 -11.47
N ASN A 578 10.16 2.24 -11.94
CA ASN A 578 8.79 2.56 -12.29
C ASN A 578 8.65 2.37 -13.82
N PRO A 579 8.08 1.26 -14.31
CA PRO A 579 7.78 1.07 -15.72
C PRO A 579 6.30 1.39 -15.96
N ARG A 580 5.96 2.69 -16.06
CA ARG A 580 4.68 3.16 -16.62
C ARG A 580 4.84 4.52 -17.30
N CYS A 581 5.44 4.55 -18.48
CA CYS A 581 5.19 5.57 -19.51
C CYS A 581 5.25 4.90 -20.89
N TYR A 582 4.47 5.42 -21.85
CA TYR A 582 4.06 4.90 -23.17
C TYR A 582 2.86 3.91 -23.13
N GLU A 583 1.71 4.15 -23.78
CA GLU A 583 1.31 5.20 -24.75
C GLU A 583 -0.20 5.03 -25.13
N PHE A 584 -0.78 6.07 -25.75
CA PHE A 584 -2.03 6.21 -26.56
C PHE A 584 -3.07 7.25 -26.10
N PRO A 585 -3.72 7.98 -27.05
CA PRO A 585 -3.43 9.38 -27.34
C PRO A 585 -4.73 10.21 -27.54
N PHE A 586 -4.65 11.47 -27.94
CA PHE A 586 -5.74 12.33 -28.51
C PHE A 586 -7.17 12.25 -27.98
N LEU A 587 -7.71 13.40 -27.52
CA LEU A 587 -8.91 14.11 -28.04
C LEU A 587 -9.49 15.06 -26.95
N PRO A 588 -10.46 15.96 -27.25
CA PRO A 588 -10.30 17.41 -27.38
C PRO A 588 -10.89 18.19 -26.18
N ARG A 589 -10.66 19.51 -26.13
CA ARG A 589 -11.41 20.43 -25.25
C ARG A 589 -12.91 20.31 -25.56
N CYS A 590 -13.69 19.73 -24.64
CA CYS A 590 -15.14 19.68 -24.73
C CYS A 590 -15.71 21.10 -24.80
N SER A 591 -16.59 21.35 -25.78
CA SER A 591 -17.46 22.52 -25.72
C SER A 591 -18.42 22.35 -24.54
N PHE A 592 -18.62 23.39 -23.73
CA PHE A 592 -19.27 23.32 -22.40
C PHE A 592 -20.79 23.00 -22.41
N ASN A 593 -21.32 22.58 -23.55
CA ASN A 593 -22.62 21.94 -23.72
C ASN A 593 -22.50 20.41 -23.96
N GLU A 594 -21.36 19.80 -23.63
CA GLU A 594 -21.11 18.37 -23.84
C GLU A 594 -21.22 17.53 -22.57
N LEU A 595 -21.40 16.22 -22.78
CA LEU A 595 -21.32 15.19 -21.75
C LEU A 595 -19.91 15.15 -21.12
N PRO A 596 -19.79 14.80 -19.82
CA PRO A 596 -18.50 14.54 -19.19
C PRO A 596 -17.69 13.52 -19.99
N VAL A 597 -16.35 13.58 -19.96
CA VAL A 597 -15.52 12.62 -20.71
C VAL A 597 -15.66 11.20 -20.14
N SER A 598 -15.82 11.10 -18.82
CA SER A 598 -16.06 9.84 -18.13
C SER A 598 -17.03 10.04 -16.98
N PHE A 599 -17.70 8.97 -16.56
CA PHE A 599 -18.50 8.96 -15.34
C PHE A 599 -17.99 7.87 -14.41
N SER A 600 -17.55 8.27 -13.22
CA SER A 600 -17.11 7.38 -12.15
C SER A 600 -17.91 7.66 -10.88
N LEU A 601 -18.26 6.60 -10.16
CA LEU A 601 -18.89 6.70 -8.84
C LEU A 601 -17.88 7.08 -7.74
N LEU A 602 -16.57 7.10 -8.05
CA LEU A 602 -15.47 7.40 -7.14
C LEU A 602 -14.72 8.71 -7.47
N SER A 603 -15.18 9.49 -8.45
CA SER A 603 -14.56 10.78 -8.79
C SER A 603 -14.51 11.73 -7.60
N GLU A 604 -13.49 12.58 -7.50
CA GLU A 604 -13.43 13.55 -6.41
C GLU A 604 -14.64 14.49 -6.43
N LEU A 605 -15.17 14.86 -5.26
CA LEU A 605 -16.28 15.81 -5.12
C LEU A 605 -15.72 17.18 -4.76
N TYR A 606 -16.14 18.22 -5.47
CA TYR A 606 -15.77 19.61 -5.16
C TYR A 606 -16.80 20.34 -4.31
N VAL A 607 -17.84 19.62 -3.87
CA VAL A 607 -18.93 20.13 -3.03
C VAL A 607 -19.00 19.37 -1.72
N SER A 608 -19.56 20.02 -0.69
CA SER A 608 -19.86 19.35 0.58
C SER A 608 -20.88 18.22 0.39
N LEU A 609 -20.77 17.17 1.19
CA LEU A 609 -21.75 16.07 1.22
C LEU A 609 -23.14 16.51 1.71
N ASP A 610 -23.24 17.67 2.37
CA ASP A 610 -24.48 18.26 2.87
C ASP A 610 -25.24 19.08 1.81
N ILE A 611 -24.70 19.20 0.59
CA ILE A 611 -25.34 19.93 -0.51
C ILE A 611 -26.77 19.41 -0.77
N THR A 612 -27.71 20.33 -0.89
CA THR A 612 -29.11 20.03 -1.18
C THR A 612 -29.33 19.71 -2.65
N SER A 613 -30.40 19.00 -2.98
CA SER A 613 -30.76 18.79 -4.38
C SER A 613 -31.02 20.10 -5.13
N GLU A 614 -31.57 21.10 -4.46
CA GLU A 614 -31.87 22.43 -5.01
C GLU A 614 -30.58 23.15 -5.42
N GLU A 615 -29.57 23.17 -4.55
CA GLU A 615 -28.25 23.72 -4.86
C GLU A 615 -27.57 22.98 -6.03
N ILE A 616 -27.66 21.64 -6.08
CA ILE A 616 -27.15 20.86 -7.23
C ILE A 616 -27.83 21.32 -8.53
N MET A 617 -29.15 21.50 -8.52
CA MET A 617 -29.90 21.93 -9.70
C MET A 617 -29.56 23.36 -10.11
N GLU A 618 -29.38 24.27 -9.14
CA GLU A 618 -28.96 25.66 -9.39
C GLU A 618 -27.56 25.75 -9.99
N MET A 619 -26.61 24.97 -9.47
CA MET A 619 -25.26 24.88 -10.03
C MET A 619 -25.33 24.37 -11.48
N LEU A 620 -26.09 23.31 -11.73
CA LEU A 620 -26.24 22.74 -13.08
C LEU A 620 -26.96 23.67 -14.06
N ALA A 621 -27.89 24.50 -13.59
CA ALA A 621 -28.53 25.51 -14.43
C ALA A 621 -27.55 26.57 -14.95
N LYS A 622 -26.42 26.79 -14.25
CA LYS A 622 -25.34 27.70 -14.69
C LYS A 622 -24.38 27.05 -15.68
N ARG A 623 -24.37 25.72 -15.80
CA ARG A 623 -23.47 24.95 -16.68
C ARG A 623 -23.50 25.42 -18.15
N PRO A 624 -24.67 25.70 -18.77
CA PRO A 624 -24.72 26.16 -20.17
C PRO A 624 -24.31 27.63 -20.37
N LEU A 625 -24.24 28.44 -19.30
CA LEU A 625 -24.13 29.91 -19.38
C LEU A 625 -22.68 30.44 -19.38
N ALA A 626 -21.68 29.56 -19.27
CA ALA A 626 -20.27 29.73 -19.65
C ALA A 626 -19.55 31.08 -19.37
N ASN A 627 -19.93 31.85 -18.35
CA ASN A 627 -19.15 32.97 -17.85
C ASN A 627 -18.59 32.60 -16.48
N GLU A 628 -17.30 32.30 -16.35
CA GLU A 628 -16.43 32.29 -15.13
C GLU A 628 -17.01 31.78 -13.77
N THR A 629 -18.21 31.22 -13.71
CA THR A 629 -19.02 31.10 -12.49
C THR A 629 -19.58 29.69 -12.27
N TYR A 630 -19.40 28.77 -13.22
CA TYR A 630 -19.76 27.37 -13.04
C TYR A 630 -18.55 26.58 -12.54
N ASN A 631 -18.61 26.14 -11.29
CA ASN A 631 -17.68 25.17 -10.73
C ASN A 631 -18.29 23.76 -10.88
N PRO A 632 -17.54 22.77 -11.41
CA PRO A 632 -18.02 21.40 -11.50
C PRO A 632 -18.32 20.84 -10.11
N ILE A 633 -19.31 19.96 -10.02
CA ILE A 633 -19.71 19.33 -8.75
C ILE A 633 -18.76 18.17 -8.38
N PHE A 634 -18.22 17.50 -9.39
CA PHE A 634 -17.28 16.39 -9.26
C PHE A 634 -16.25 16.41 -10.38
N GLU A 635 -15.12 15.72 -10.20
CA GLU A 635 -14.07 15.54 -11.22
C GLU A 635 -14.61 14.77 -12.42
N GLU A 636 -14.81 15.45 -13.55
CA GLU A 636 -15.37 14.89 -14.78
C GLU A 636 -14.36 14.01 -15.54
N PHE A 637 -13.09 14.05 -15.12
CA PHE A 637 -12.00 13.17 -15.56
C PHE A 637 -11.59 12.21 -14.44
N ALA A 638 -12.34 11.10 -14.31
CA ALA A 638 -12.09 10.17 -13.24
C ALA A 638 -10.72 9.49 -13.36
N GLN A 639 -9.94 9.52 -12.27
CA GLN A 639 -8.71 8.75 -12.16
C GLN A 639 -9.00 7.24 -12.27
N ILE A 640 -8.06 6.52 -12.87
CA ILE A 640 -8.16 5.08 -13.05
C ILE A 640 -7.94 4.39 -11.68
N PRO A 641 -8.87 3.54 -11.21
CA PRO A 641 -8.65 2.79 -9.97
C PRO A 641 -7.49 1.80 -10.16
N ASP A 642 -6.47 1.89 -9.31
CA ASP A 642 -5.36 0.92 -9.29
C ASP A 642 -5.79 -0.41 -8.63
N PRO A 643 -5.21 -1.55 -9.05
CA PRO A 643 -5.37 -2.81 -8.33
C PRO A 643 -4.76 -2.70 -6.92
N PRO A 644 -5.20 -3.54 -5.96
CA PRO A 644 -4.61 -3.55 -4.62
C PRO A 644 -3.11 -3.80 -4.68
N LYS A 645 -2.34 -2.96 -4.00
CA LYS A 645 -0.89 -3.12 -3.87
C LYS A 645 -0.58 -4.32 -2.97
N GLU A 646 0.32 -5.18 -3.45
CA GLU A 646 0.80 -6.32 -2.66
C GLU A 646 1.63 -5.85 -1.46
N PRO A 647 1.57 -6.56 -0.31
CA PRO A 647 2.50 -6.30 0.80
C PRO A 647 3.92 -6.75 0.42
N GLU A 648 4.97 -6.04 0.83
CA GLU A 648 6.34 -6.58 0.66
C GLU A 648 6.50 -7.77 1.61
N MET A 649 6.72 -8.94 1.02
CA MET A 649 7.11 -10.15 1.72
C MET A 649 8.40 -10.69 1.10
N VAL A 650 9.24 -11.31 1.93
CA VAL A 650 10.48 -11.96 1.50
C VAL A 650 10.13 -13.07 0.51
N VAL A 651 10.68 -12.99 -0.70
CA VAL A 651 10.56 -14.04 -1.72
C VAL A 651 11.28 -15.29 -1.20
N ALA A 652 10.57 -16.41 -1.13
CA ALA A 652 11.18 -17.67 -0.70
C ALA A 652 12.22 -18.11 -1.73
N THR A 653 13.39 -18.60 -1.27
CA THR A 653 14.40 -19.11 -2.20
C THR A 653 13.87 -20.38 -2.89
N GLU A 654 14.26 -20.62 -4.14
CA GLU A 654 13.85 -21.83 -4.89
C GLU A 654 14.11 -23.13 -4.10
N GLU A 655 15.18 -23.13 -3.29
CA GLU A 655 15.56 -24.27 -2.45
C GLU A 655 14.65 -24.46 -1.22
N ASP A 656 14.14 -23.38 -0.62
CA ASP A 656 13.17 -23.44 0.49
C ASP A 656 11.79 -23.93 0.02
N VAL A 657 11.34 -23.44 -1.15
CA VAL A 657 10.07 -23.87 -1.77
C VAL A 657 10.12 -25.36 -2.11
N LYS A 658 11.21 -25.80 -2.74
CA LYS A 658 11.42 -27.20 -3.10
C LYS A 658 11.51 -28.10 -1.87
N ASN A 659 12.24 -27.70 -0.84
CA ASN A 659 12.35 -28.46 0.41
C ASN A 659 11.00 -28.61 1.11
N ALA A 660 10.18 -27.55 1.17
CA ALA A 660 8.87 -27.60 1.81
C ALA A 660 7.88 -28.50 1.04
N LEU A 661 7.87 -28.43 -0.29
CA LEU A 661 7.02 -29.28 -1.14
C LEU A 661 7.47 -30.77 -1.11
N GLU A 662 8.78 -31.04 -1.11
CA GLU A 662 9.32 -32.41 -1.10
C GLU A 662 9.20 -33.11 0.27
N LYS A 663 9.37 -32.37 1.37
CA LYS A 663 9.31 -32.91 2.74
C LYS A 663 7.92 -32.81 3.38
N ASN A 664 6.98 -32.10 2.73
CA ASN A 664 5.67 -31.76 3.30
C ASN A 664 5.79 -31.07 4.66
N GLU A 665 6.84 -30.26 4.80
CA GLU A 665 7.11 -29.41 5.95
C GLU A 665 6.35 -28.09 5.76
N ARG A 666 6.00 -27.41 6.87
CA ARG A 666 5.21 -26.17 6.79
C ARG A 666 6.06 -25.07 6.15
N HIS A 667 5.71 -24.66 4.94
CA HIS A 667 6.23 -23.42 4.35
C HIS A 667 5.57 -22.21 5.04
N PRO A 668 6.30 -21.13 5.36
CA PRO A 668 5.72 -19.92 5.97
C PRO A 668 4.56 -19.31 5.18
N LEU A 669 4.60 -19.41 3.84
CA LEU A 669 3.53 -18.96 2.94
C LEU A 669 2.33 -19.92 2.84
N MET A 670 2.40 -21.13 3.42
CA MET A 670 1.24 -22.04 3.50
C MET A 670 0.42 -21.70 4.75
N MET A 671 -0.53 -20.79 4.58
CA MET A 671 -1.30 -20.19 5.67
C MET A 671 -2.23 -21.20 6.34
N LYS A 672 -2.23 -21.22 7.68
CA LYS A 672 -3.21 -21.99 8.45
C LYS A 672 -4.59 -21.35 8.32
N THR A 673 -5.52 -22.07 7.70
CA THR A 673 -6.92 -21.60 7.60
C THR A 673 -7.64 -21.67 8.94
N ALA A 674 -8.44 -20.64 9.24
CA ALA A 674 -9.31 -20.62 10.40
C ALA A 674 -10.44 -21.65 10.25
N ILE A 675 -10.39 -22.70 11.08
CA ILE A 675 -11.46 -23.69 11.21
C ILE A 675 -12.17 -23.41 12.53
N LEU A 676 -13.32 -22.76 12.46
CA LEU A 676 -14.15 -22.39 13.59
C LEU A 676 -15.12 -23.53 13.89
N THR A 677 -15.36 -23.82 15.16
CA THR A 677 -16.36 -24.80 15.60
C THR A 677 -17.45 -24.07 16.35
N VAL A 678 -18.70 -24.37 16.02
CA VAL A 678 -19.88 -23.78 16.64
C VAL A 678 -20.70 -24.91 17.25
N ASP A 679 -20.86 -24.88 18.57
CA ASP A 679 -21.50 -25.97 19.30
C ASP A 679 -22.97 -25.68 19.62
N ASN A 680 -23.33 -24.39 19.77
CA ASN A 680 -24.67 -23.98 20.15
C ASN A 680 -25.23 -22.82 19.29
N ARG A 681 -26.56 -22.67 19.33
CA ARG A 681 -27.28 -21.71 18.47
C ARG A 681 -26.94 -20.26 18.82
N LYS A 682 -26.51 -20.00 20.05
CA LYS A 682 -26.12 -18.66 20.51
C LYS A 682 -24.80 -18.24 19.87
N GLU A 683 -23.81 -19.13 19.82
CA GLU A 683 -22.55 -18.94 19.10
C GLU A 683 -22.77 -18.79 17.59
N ALA A 684 -23.65 -19.61 17.01
CA ALA A 684 -24.00 -19.51 15.59
C ALA A 684 -24.52 -18.12 15.21
N GLN A 685 -25.19 -17.43 16.13
CA GLN A 685 -25.81 -16.12 15.92
C GLN A 685 -25.00 -14.97 16.54
N SER A 686 -23.77 -15.22 17.02
CA SER A 686 -22.99 -14.21 17.72
C SER A 686 -22.44 -13.15 16.74
N LEU A 687 -22.35 -11.90 17.23
CA LEU A 687 -21.71 -10.82 16.48
C LEU A 687 -20.17 -11.01 16.42
N GLU A 688 -19.60 -11.72 17.38
CA GLU A 688 -18.18 -12.07 17.41
C GLU A 688 -17.81 -13.00 16.26
N LEU A 689 -18.68 -13.98 15.95
CA LEU A 689 -18.51 -14.84 14.78
C LEU A 689 -18.52 -14.00 13.49
N GLN A 690 -19.49 -13.10 13.34
CA GLN A 690 -19.55 -12.21 12.18
C GLN A 690 -18.27 -11.36 12.05
N ARG A 691 -17.83 -10.71 13.13
CA ARG A 691 -16.61 -9.88 13.14
C ARG A 691 -15.36 -10.68 12.75
N TYR A 692 -15.25 -11.93 13.19
CA TYR A 692 -14.13 -12.79 12.81
C TYR A 692 -14.16 -13.13 11.32
N LEU A 693 -15.33 -13.50 10.80
CA LEU A 693 -15.50 -13.82 9.38
C LEU A 693 -15.13 -12.64 8.48
N ASP A 694 -15.61 -11.44 8.83
CA ASP A 694 -15.35 -10.19 8.11
C ASP A 694 -13.86 -9.77 8.16
N GLY A 695 -13.07 -10.23 9.14
CA GLY A 695 -11.64 -9.98 9.25
C GLY A 695 -10.72 -11.04 8.61
N SER A 696 -11.26 -12.22 8.28
CA SER A 696 -10.49 -13.33 7.71
C SER A 696 -10.51 -13.33 6.16
N THR A 697 -9.52 -13.92 5.48
CA THR A 697 -9.59 -14.10 4.01
C THR A 697 -10.63 -15.18 3.66
N ILE A 698 -10.52 -16.33 4.33
CA ILE A 698 -11.45 -17.45 4.19
C ILE A 698 -11.54 -18.18 5.53
N SER A 699 -12.75 -18.63 5.88
CA SER A 699 -13.00 -19.36 7.12
C SER A 699 -13.91 -20.57 6.87
N CYS A 700 -13.62 -21.67 7.55
CA CYS A 700 -14.46 -22.88 7.54
C CYS A 700 -15.17 -23.02 8.88
N ILE A 701 -16.49 -23.12 8.88
CA ILE A 701 -17.31 -23.24 10.08
C ILE A 701 -17.86 -24.67 10.17
N ARG A 702 -17.44 -25.39 11.21
CA ARG A 702 -17.88 -26.75 11.53
C ARG A 702 -19.00 -26.73 12.57
N GLY A 703 -19.93 -27.68 12.44
CA GLY A 703 -21.04 -27.84 13.38
C GLY A 703 -22.21 -26.87 13.19
N LEU A 704 -22.07 -25.83 12.36
CA LEU A 704 -23.12 -24.82 12.14
C LEU A 704 -24.43 -25.43 11.62
N THR A 705 -24.35 -26.27 10.57
CA THR A 705 -25.55 -26.89 9.97
C THR A 705 -26.23 -27.86 10.93
N SER A 706 -25.45 -28.63 11.68
CA SER A 706 -25.95 -29.56 12.70
C SER A 706 -26.61 -28.82 13.87
N CYS A 707 -25.99 -27.75 14.34
CA CYS A 707 -26.48 -26.91 15.43
C CYS A 707 -27.82 -26.24 15.09
N LEU A 708 -27.95 -25.74 13.86
CA LEU A 708 -29.17 -25.11 13.36
C LEU A 708 -30.21 -26.12 12.86
N ARG A 709 -29.89 -27.42 12.87
CA ARG A 709 -30.73 -28.51 12.38
C ARG A 709 -31.22 -28.26 10.96
N LEU A 710 -30.28 -27.94 10.08
CA LEU A 710 -30.51 -27.77 8.64
C LEU A 710 -30.68 -29.14 7.98
N ASP A 711 -31.78 -29.32 7.25
CA ASP A 711 -32.05 -30.51 6.45
C ASP A 711 -31.38 -30.41 5.08
N LEU A 712 -30.13 -30.85 5.03
CA LEU A 712 -29.34 -30.86 3.79
C LEU A 712 -29.86 -31.85 2.74
N SER A 713 -30.74 -32.80 3.12
CA SER A 713 -31.27 -33.80 2.17
C SER A 713 -32.14 -33.18 1.07
N LEU A 714 -32.71 -31.99 1.33
CA LEU A 714 -33.47 -31.19 0.37
C LEU A 714 -32.63 -30.74 -0.85
N PHE A 715 -31.31 -30.73 -0.72
CA PHE A 715 -30.35 -30.37 -1.76
C PHE A 715 -29.61 -31.57 -2.36
N SER A 716 -30.04 -32.79 -2.00
CA SER A 716 -29.48 -34.01 -2.57
C SER A 716 -29.83 -34.11 -4.06
N THR A 717 -28.99 -34.81 -4.83
CA THR A 717 -29.23 -35.08 -6.26
C THR A 717 -30.60 -35.69 -6.51
N LYS A 718 -31.06 -36.56 -5.60
CA LYS A 718 -32.39 -37.17 -5.67
C LYS A 718 -33.50 -36.11 -5.53
N ALA A 719 -33.42 -35.25 -4.51
CA ALA A 719 -34.43 -34.23 -4.26
C ALA A 719 -34.52 -33.20 -5.40
N VAL A 720 -33.38 -32.75 -5.94
CA VAL A 720 -33.34 -31.80 -7.06
C VAL A 720 -33.94 -32.42 -8.33
N MET A 721 -33.60 -33.68 -8.62
CA MET A 721 -34.14 -34.42 -9.77
C MET A 721 -35.66 -34.68 -9.67
N GLU A 722 -36.19 -34.89 -8.46
CA GLU A 722 -37.64 -35.10 -8.25
C GLU A 722 -38.46 -33.83 -8.49
N ILE A 723 -37.87 -32.65 -8.31
CA ILE A 723 -38.57 -31.36 -8.46
C ILE A 723 -38.55 -30.89 -9.92
N ASP A 724 -37.38 -30.83 -10.54
CA ASP A 724 -37.25 -30.40 -11.93
C ASP A 724 -36.22 -31.25 -12.70
N PRO A 725 -36.62 -32.43 -13.20
CA PRO A 725 -35.69 -33.34 -13.90
C PRO A 725 -35.22 -32.81 -15.25
N ASN A 726 -35.99 -31.91 -15.85
CA ASN A 726 -35.77 -31.41 -17.21
C ASN A 726 -35.08 -30.04 -17.23
N GLN A 727 -34.83 -29.43 -16.06
CA GLN A 727 -34.05 -28.20 -15.97
C GLN A 727 -32.70 -28.38 -16.67
N GLU A 728 -32.43 -27.51 -17.63
CA GLU A 728 -31.15 -27.46 -18.32
C GLU A 728 -30.08 -26.91 -17.37
N ILE A 729 -28.94 -27.60 -17.32
CA ILE A 729 -27.82 -27.23 -16.47
C ILE A 729 -26.52 -27.17 -17.29
N PRO A 730 -25.65 -26.18 -17.02
CA PRO A 730 -24.34 -26.12 -17.66
C PRO A 730 -23.40 -27.18 -17.06
N VAL A 731 -22.67 -27.85 -17.94
CA VAL A 731 -21.70 -28.89 -17.60
C VAL A 731 -20.33 -28.50 -18.11
N ARG A 732 -19.35 -28.60 -17.22
CA ARG A 732 -17.94 -28.43 -17.53
C ARG A 732 -17.26 -29.78 -17.73
N THR A 733 -16.66 -30.00 -18.89
CA THR A 733 -15.84 -31.18 -19.16
C THR A 733 -14.39 -30.86 -18.84
N GLN A 734 -13.78 -31.68 -17.98
CA GLN A 734 -12.47 -31.45 -17.37
C GLN A 734 -11.68 -32.76 -17.30
N TYR A 735 -10.39 -32.69 -16.97
CA TYR A 735 -9.58 -33.88 -16.65
C TYR A 735 -9.55 -34.16 -15.15
N HIS A 736 -9.61 -35.45 -14.80
CA HIS A 736 -9.48 -35.90 -13.42
C HIS A 736 -8.00 -35.87 -13.00
N LEU A 737 -7.62 -34.81 -12.29
CA LEU A 737 -6.25 -34.55 -11.86
C LEU A 737 -6.15 -34.41 -10.33
N PRO A 738 -4.99 -34.71 -9.71
CA PRO A 738 -4.72 -34.37 -8.32
C PRO A 738 -4.86 -32.86 -8.05
N PRO A 739 -5.35 -32.44 -6.87
CA PRO A 739 -5.61 -31.03 -6.53
C PRO A 739 -4.42 -30.07 -6.69
N GLU A 740 -3.19 -30.57 -6.54
CA GLU A 740 -1.98 -29.74 -6.59
C GLU A 740 -1.43 -29.54 -8.00
N THR A 741 -1.94 -30.27 -8.98
CA THR A 741 -1.38 -30.34 -10.33
C THR A 741 -2.40 -29.94 -11.39
N ASN A 742 -1.93 -29.32 -12.46
CA ASN A 742 -2.72 -29.05 -13.64
C ASN A 742 -1.87 -29.23 -14.90
N CYS A 743 -2.45 -29.79 -15.96
CA CYS A 743 -1.76 -30.05 -17.21
C CYS A 743 -2.66 -29.79 -18.42
N ASP A 744 -2.03 -29.61 -19.58
CA ASP A 744 -2.69 -29.44 -20.86
C ASP A 744 -3.11 -30.79 -21.47
N HIS A 745 -3.58 -30.78 -22.73
CA HIS A 745 -3.95 -31.98 -23.47
C HIS A 745 -2.77 -32.93 -23.77
N SER A 746 -1.54 -32.41 -23.77
CA SER A 746 -0.31 -33.18 -24.00
C SER A 746 0.27 -33.78 -22.70
N GLY A 747 -0.23 -33.35 -21.55
CA GLY A 747 0.23 -33.77 -20.23
C GLY A 747 1.32 -32.87 -19.64
N GLU A 748 1.62 -31.74 -20.28
CA GLU A 748 2.59 -30.74 -19.81
C GLU A 748 1.95 -29.82 -18.76
N THR A 749 2.72 -29.46 -17.73
CA THR A 749 2.22 -28.63 -16.62
C THR A 749 1.88 -27.21 -17.09
N THR A 750 0.68 -26.73 -16.78
CA THR A 750 0.23 -25.38 -17.16
C THR A 750 -0.74 -24.80 -16.13
N TRP A 751 -0.90 -23.48 -16.11
CA TRP A 751 -1.96 -22.80 -15.36
C TRP A 751 -3.30 -22.84 -16.08
N GLU A 752 -3.32 -22.95 -17.42
CA GLU A 752 -4.57 -22.99 -18.18
C GLU A 752 -5.35 -24.26 -17.83
N CYS A 753 -6.58 -24.09 -17.35
CA CYS A 753 -7.42 -25.20 -16.92
C CYS A 753 -8.44 -25.52 -18.01
N ILE A 754 -8.35 -26.72 -18.58
CA ILE A 754 -9.31 -27.22 -19.57
C ILE A 754 -10.69 -27.33 -18.91
N ASN A 755 -11.67 -26.61 -19.48
CA ASN A 755 -12.96 -26.36 -18.83
C ASN A 755 -14.09 -26.12 -19.85
N GLU A 756 -14.30 -27.08 -20.76
CA GLU A 756 -15.22 -26.96 -21.90
C GLU A 756 -16.68 -26.92 -21.45
N LEU A 757 -17.45 -25.95 -21.96
CA LEU A 757 -18.86 -25.79 -21.64
C LEU A 757 -19.75 -26.63 -22.56
N SER A 758 -20.68 -27.37 -21.96
CA SER A 758 -21.79 -28.05 -22.62
C SER A 758 -23.06 -27.92 -21.77
N TYR A 759 -24.20 -28.38 -22.27
CA TYR A 759 -25.48 -28.35 -21.56
C TYR A 759 -26.09 -29.75 -21.51
N THR A 760 -26.79 -30.06 -20.42
CA THR A 760 -27.54 -31.31 -20.21
C THR A 760 -28.73 -31.03 -19.28
N THR A 761 -29.51 -32.04 -18.91
CA THR A 761 -30.56 -31.89 -17.90
C THR A 761 -30.15 -32.42 -16.54
N VAL A 762 -30.80 -31.94 -15.46
CA VAL A 762 -30.60 -32.46 -14.09
C VAL A 762 -30.67 -33.99 -14.05
N SER A 763 -31.68 -34.58 -14.70
CA SER A 763 -31.86 -36.04 -14.74
C SER A 763 -30.69 -36.78 -15.39
N GLN A 764 -30.24 -36.32 -16.56
CA GLN A 764 -29.12 -36.92 -17.28
C GLN A 764 -27.80 -36.82 -16.47
N TYR A 765 -27.56 -35.67 -15.84
CA TYR A 765 -26.38 -35.49 -15.02
C TYR A 765 -26.44 -36.31 -13.71
N ALA A 766 -27.61 -36.39 -13.07
CA ALA A 766 -27.82 -37.23 -11.89
C ALA A 766 -27.51 -38.70 -12.18
N GLN A 767 -27.93 -39.19 -13.36
CA GLN A 767 -27.59 -40.53 -13.82
C GLN A 767 -26.07 -40.69 -14.02
N TYR A 768 -25.41 -39.74 -14.68
CA TYR A 768 -23.96 -39.73 -14.83
C TYR A 768 -23.22 -39.77 -13.47
N GLN A 769 -23.64 -38.94 -12.51
CA GLN A 769 -23.05 -38.89 -11.17
C GLN A 769 -23.21 -40.23 -10.45
N SER A 770 -24.39 -40.85 -10.55
CA SER A 770 -24.69 -42.17 -9.96
C SER A 770 -23.88 -43.29 -10.60
N ASP A 771 -23.78 -43.31 -11.93
CA ASP A 771 -23.07 -44.36 -12.67
C ASP A 771 -21.56 -44.25 -12.48
N SER A 772 -21.02 -43.03 -12.40
CA SER A 772 -19.63 -42.76 -12.03
C SER A 772 -19.29 -43.33 -10.64
N PHE A 773 -20.18 -43.15 -9.67
CA PHE A 773 -20.03 -43.72 -8.32
C PHE A 773 -20.06 -45.26 -8.34
N LYS A 774 -21.06 -45.87 -9.00
CA LYS A 774 -21.19 -47.33 -9.10
C LYS A 774 -19.99 -47.97 -9.81
N HIS A 775 -19.50 -47.35 -10.89
CA HIS A 775 -18.36 -47.85 -11.64
C HIS A 775 -17.08 -47.86 -10.77
N THR A 776 -16.86 -46.80 -10.00
CA THR A 776 -15.69 -46.71 -9.12
C THR A 776 -15.75 -47.76 -8.00
N LEU A 777 -16.93 -47.95 -7.37
CA LEU A 777 -17.15 -49.00 -6.39
C LEU A 777 -16.89 -50.41 -6.95
N LYS A 778 -17.35 -50.70 -8.18
CA LYS A 778 -17.09 -51.97 -8.85
C LYS A 778 -15.60 -52.18 -9.08
N SER A 779 -14.89 -51.17 -9.58
CA SER A 779 -13.45 -51.23 -9.82
C SER A 779 -12.66 -51.46 -8.53
N GLU A 780 -13.02 -50.81 -7.42
CA GLU A 780 -12.38 -51.04 -6.13
C GLU A 780 -12.69 -52.44 -5.57
N ALA A 781 -13.94 -52.90 -5.66
CA ALA A 781 -14.31 -54.25 -5.25
C ALA A 781 -13.55 -55.33 -6.04
N GLU A 782 -13.33 -55.12 -7.34
CA GLU A 782 -12.51 -56.00 -8.18
C GLU A 782 -11.02 -55.98 -7.79
N LYS A 783 -10.46 -54.82 -7.44
CA LYS A 783 -9.07 -54.70 -6.95
C LYS A 783 -8.89 -55.46 -5.63
N ILE A 784 -9.85 -55.32 -4.70
CA ILE A 784 -9.88 -56.03 -3.43
C ILE A 784 -10.00 -57.54 -3.67
N ARG A 785 -10.87 -57.96 -4.59
CA ARG A 785 -11.05 -59.37 -4.96
C ARG A 785 -9.80 -60.00 -5.61
N LYS A 786 -9.02 -59.23 -6.38
CA LYS A 786 -7.76 -59.68 -6.98
C LYS A 786 -6.59 -59.81 -6.00
N HIS A 787 -6.62 -59.13 -4.85
CA HIS A 787 -5.51 -59.11 -3.88
C HIS A 787 -5.64 -60.09 -2.70
N GLY A 788 -6.58 -61.04 -2.76
CA GLY A 788 -6.72 -62.10 -1.76
C GLY A 788 -7.35 -61.59 -0.45
N GLY A 789 -8.51 -62.14 -0.10
CA GLY A 789 -9.25 -61.79 1.11
C GLY A 789 -8.46 -62.08 2.39
N GLY A 790 -7.78 -61.07 2.91
CA GLY A 790 -7.20 -61.04 4.25
C GLY A 790 -7.67 -59.78 4.96
N GLY A 791 -8.66 -59.92 5.82
CA GLY A 791 -9.31 -58.82 6.51
C GLY A 791 -8.35 -57.96 7.33
N ARG A 792 -8.10 -56.75 6.85
CA ARG A 792 -8.09 -55.52 7.66
C ARG A 792 -8.83 -54.48 6.86
N GLY A 793 -9.99 -54.03 7.35
CA GLY A 793 -10.64 -52.84 6.81
C GLY A 793 -9.65 -51.66 6.83
N PRO A 794 -9.77 -50.70 5.90
CA PRO A 794 -8.84 -49.57 5.85
C PRO A 794 -8.89 -48.84 7.19
N SER A 795 -7.81 -49.00 7.97
CA SER A 795 -7.59 -48.20 9.16
C SER A 795 -7.32 -46.76 8.69
N PRO A 796 -7.84 -45.70 9.35
CA PRO A 796 -7.59 -44.30 8.98
C PRO A 796 -6.15 -43.82 9.27
N LYS A 797 -5.16 -44.70 9.14
CA LYS A 797 -3.76 -44.44 9.46
C LYS A 797 -2.90 -44.89 8.27
N ARG A 798 -2.26 -43.89 7.66
CA ARG A 798 -1.31 -43.92 6.52
C ARG A 798 -1.93 -43.86 5.11
N MET A 799 -2.51 -42.71 4.77
CA MET A 799 -2.01 -42.03 3.58
C MET A 799 -0.65 -41.44 3.96
N LYS A 800 0.44 -42.16 3.68
CA LYS A 800 1.73 -41.49 3.59
C LYS A 800 1.63 -40.57 2.38
N LEU A 801 1.79 -39.26 2.56
CA LEU A 801 2.04 -38.37 1.45
C LEU A 801 3.20 -38.95 0.65
N HIS A 802 2.99 -39.20 -0.63
CA HIS A 802 4.09 -39.54 -1.52
C HIS A 802 5.03 -38.32 -1.56
N LYS A 803 6.34 -38.56 -1.41
CA LYS A 803 7.43 -37.57 -1.32
C LYS A 803 7.68 -36.75 -2.60
N ARG A 804 6.73 -36.75 -3.54
CA ARG A 804 6.73 -36.01 -4.81
C ARG A 804 5.27 -35.78 -5.20
N ALA A 805 4.94 -34.59 -5.70
CA ALA A 805 3.72 -34.41 -6.47
C ALA A 805 3.70 -35.47 -7.59
N PRO A 806 2.65 -36.32 -7.69
CA PRO A 806 2.61 -37.33 -8.73
C PRO A 806 2.59 -36.62 -10.09
N SER A 807 3.51 -36.98 -10.99
CA SER A 807 3.46 -36.57 -12.39
C SER A 807 2.08 -36.90 -12.97
N PRO A 808 1.50 -36.04 -13.83
CA PRO A 808 0.19 -36.27 -14.40
C PRO A 808 0.11 -37.68 -15.02
N PRO A 809 -1.01 -38.39 -14.81
CA PRO A 809 -1.15 -39.76 -15.30
C PRO A 809 -1.03 -39.80 -16.83
N LYS A 810 -0.33 -40.81 -17.38
CA LYS A 810 -0.14 -40.97 -18.83
C LYS A 810 -1.45 -41.07 -19.62
N ASP A 811 -2.53 -41.50 -18.97
CA ASP A 811 -3.88 -41.55 -19.52
C ASP A 811 -4.80 -40.55 -18.80
N LEU A 812 -5.12 -39.43 -19.47
CA LEU A 812 -5.98 -38.38 -18.92
C LEU A 812 -7.46 -38.80 -18.97
N LYS A 813 -8.05 -39.06 -17.81
CA LYS A 813 -9.48 -39.42 -17.70
C LYS A 813 -10.35 -38.16 -17.70
N SER A 814 -11.26 -38.06 -18.67
CA SER A 814 -12.27 -36.99 -18.71
C SER A 814 -13.38 -37.21 -17.67
N ILE A 815 -13.83 -36.11 -17.05
CA ILE A 815 -14.95 -36.03 -16.11
C ILE A 815 -15.87 -34.86 -16.48
N LYS A 816 -17.12 -34.94 -16.03
CA LYS A 816 -18.12 -33.89 -16.21
C LYS A 816 -18.49 -33.30 -14.85
N PHE A 817 -18.61 -31.98 -14.79
CA PHE A 817 -18.98 -31.21 -13.61
C PHE A 817 -20.24 -30.38 -13.90
N GLY A 818 -21.35 -30.73 -13.27
CA GLY A 818 -22.61 -30.00 -13.31
C GLY A 818 -22.52 -28.77 -12.40
N THR A 819 -22.53 -27.59 -13.01
CA THR A 819 -22.26 -26.33 -12.34
C THR A 819 -23.46 -25.39 -12.44
N LYS A 820 -23.56 -24.42 -11.53
CA LYS A 820 -24.54 -23.33 -11.57
C LYS A 820 -25.99 -23.76 -11.84
N VAL A 821 -26.45 -24.84 -11.20
CA VAL A 821 -27.87 -25.24 -11.23
C VAL A 821 -28.66 -24.15 -10.51
N ASP A 822 -29.58 -23.50 -11.22
CA ASP A 822 -30.30 -22.33 -10.70
C ASP A 822 -31.47 -22.75 -9.81
N LEU A 823 -31.45 -22.30 -8.54
CA LEU A 823 -32.52 -22.51 -7.58
C LEU A 823 -33.29 -21.20 -7.26
N SER A 824 -33.38 -20.28 -8.23
CA SER A 824 -34.02 -18.95 -8.07
C SER A 824 -35.55 -18.96 -8.08
N ASP A 825 -36.17 -19.98 -8.67
CA ASP A 825 -37.63 -20.09 -8.79
C ASP A 825 -38.26 -20.47 -7.44
N ASP A 826 -38.79 -19.48 -6.73
CA ASP A 826 -39.43 -19.64 -5.43
C ASP A 826 -40.62 -20.64 -5.45
N ALA A 827 -41.33 -20.76 -6.58
CA ALA A 827 -42.45 -21.67 -6.71
C ALA A 827 -41.99 -23.14 -6.72
N LYS A 828 -40.80 -23.41 -7.30
CA LYS A 828 -40.19 -24.75 -7.33
C LYS A 828 -39.37 -25.04 -6.07
N TRP A 829 -38.57 -24.09 -5.63
CA TRP A 829 -37.52 -24.27 -4.63
C TRP A 829 -37.86 -23.69 -3.26
N GLY A 830 -39.10 -23.26 -3.03
CA GLY A 830 -39.50 -22.61 -1.78
C GLY A 830 -39.20 -23.40 -0.51
N LYS A 831 -39.23 -24.75 -0.55
CA LYS A 831 -38.83 -25.59 0.62
C LYS A 831 -37.34 -25.45 0.93
N GLN A 832 -36.50 -25.52 -0.10
CA GLN A 832 -35.05 -25.35 -0.02
C GLN A 832 -34.70 -23.95 0.48
N ILE A 833 -35.31 -22.92 -0.09
CA ILE A 833 -35.03 -21.51 0.27
C ILE A 833 -35.47 -21.22 1.71
N ASN A 834 -36.65 -21.71 2.11
CA ASN A 834 -37.14 -21.57 3.49
C ASN A 834 -36.21 -22.26 4.50
N GLU A 835 -35.58 -23.37 4.14
CA GLU A 835 -34.64 -24.06 5.00
C GLU A 835 -33.40 -23.22 5.30
N LEU A 836 -32.91 -22.45 4.32
CA LEU A 836 -31.77 -21.54 4.48
C LEU A 836 -32.08 -20.31 5.36
N SER A 837 -33.35 -19.99 5.61
CA SER A 837 -33.74 -18.91 6.53
C SER A 837 -33.30 -19.17 7.98
N LYS A 838 -32.99 -20.43 8.34
CA LYS A 838 -32.47 -20.82 9.65
C LYS A 838 -31.06 -20.28 9.95
N LEU A 839 -30.31 -19.91 8.91
CA LEU A 839 -28.94 -19.39 9.03
C LEU A 839 -28.90 -18.07 9.83
N PRO A 840 -27.72 -17.65 10.31
CA PRO A 840 -27.53 -16.32 10.91
C PRO A 840 -27.77 -15.21 9.89
N ALA A 841 -28.23 -14.03 10.33
CA ALA A 841 -28.63 -12.94 9.42
C ALA A 841 -27.54 -12.52 8.42
N PHE A 842 -26.26 -12.54 8.83
CA PHE A 842 -25.13 -12.20 7.97
C PHE A 842 -24.81 -13.25 6.89
N CYS A 843 -25.39 -14.46 6.97
CA CYS A 843 -25.25 -15.51 5.95
C CYS A 843 -26.52 -15.70 5.10
N ARG A 844 -27.63 -15.03 5.42
CA ARG A 844 -28.92 -15.25 4.74
C ARG A 844 -28.96 -14.59 3.37
N LEU A 845 -29.68 -15.24 2.47
CA LEU A 845 -30.03 -14.72 1.15
C LEU A 845 -30.82 -13.40 1.25
N ILE A 846 -31.81 -13.38 2.16
CA ILE A 846 -32.66 -12.22 2.43
C ILE A 846 -32.45 -11.77 3.87
N ALA A 847 -31.85 -10.59 4.06
CA ALA A 847 -31.66 -9.97 5.36
C ALA A 847 -31.60 -8.44 5.23
N GLY A 848 -32.13 -7.70 6.21
CA GLY A 848 -32.03 -6.24 6.23
C GLY A 848 -30.58 -5.74 6.28
N SER A 849 -29.67 -6.54 6.84
CA SER A 849 -28.22 -6.30 6.90
C SER A 849 -27.44 -6.74 5.65
N ASN A 850 -28.12 -7.26 4.62
CA ASN A 850 -27.51 -7.67 3.35
C ASN A 850 -27.89 -6.67 2.26
N MET A 851 -26.92 -5.95 1.71
CA MET A 851 -27.14 -4.95 0.66
C MET A 851 -27.82 -5.57 -0.58
N LEU A 852 -27.51 -6.82 -0.91
CA LEU A 852 -28.09 -7.50 -2.09
C LEU A 852 -29.60 -7.70 -1.98
N SER A 853 -30.15 -7.74 -0.76
CA SER A 853 -31.59 -7.85 -0.52
C SER A 853 -32.35 -6.56 -0.87
N HIS A 854 -31.65 -5.42 -0.94
CA HIS A 854 -32.25 -4.12 -1.27
C HIS A 854 -32.28 -3.83 -2.77
N LEU A 855 -31.64 -4.65 -3.62
CA LEU A 855 -31.51 -4.40 -5.06
C LEU A 855 -32.85 -4.37 -5.83
N GLY A 856 -33.87 -5.05 -5.30
CA GLY A 856 -35.23 -5.06 -5.87
C GLY A 856 -35.45 -6.01 -7.06
N HIS A 857 -34.43 -6.78 -7.47
CA HIS A 857 -34.56 -7.86 -8.46
C HIS A 857 -33.53 -8.98 -8.20
N GLN A 858 -33.75 -10.13 -8.82
CA GLN A 858 -32.85 -11.28 -8.70
C GLN A 858 -31.63 -11.16 -9.62
N VAL A 859 -30.45 -11.43 -9.06
CA VAL A 859 -29.16 -11.61 -9.75
C VAL A 859 -28.73 -13.05 -9.51
N ILE A 860 -28.86 -13.86 -10.56
CA ILE A 860 -28.74 -15.31 -10.48
C ILE A 860 -27.36 -15.72 -9.92
N GLY A 861 -27.37 -16.47 -8.82
CA GLY A 861 -26.17 -16.95 -8.12
C GLY A 861 -25.54 -15.98 -7.13
N MET A 862 -25.99 -14.72 -7.09
CA MET A 862 -25.56 -13.75 -6.07
C MET A 862 -26.60 -13.66 -4.95
N ASN A 863 -27.79 -13.14 -5.25
CA ASN A 863 -28.90 -13.09 -4.29
C ASN A 863 -29.93 -14.20 -4.51
N THR A 864 -29.58 -15.18 -5.35
CA THR A 864 -30.26 -16.48 -5.48
C THR A 864 -29.26 -17.61 -5.28
N VAL A 865 -29.75 -18.80 -4.94
CA VAL A 865 -28.91 -19.95 -4.63
C VAL A 865 -28.52 -20.67 -5.93
N GLN A 866 -27.25 -21.02 -6.06
CA GLN A 866 -26.75 -21.95 -7.08
C GLN A 866 -26.31 -23.26 -6.44
N LEU A 867 -26.64 -24.37 -7.11
CA LEU A 867 -26.23 -25.71 -6.73
C LEU A 867 -25.20 -26.26 -7.71
N PHE A 868 -24.23 -27.00 -7.17
CA PHE A 868 -23.11 -27.60 -7.89
C PHE A 868 -23.12 -29.10 -7.62
N MET A 869 -23.23 -29.92 -8.67
CA MET A 869 -23.29 -31.37 -8.57
C MET A 869 -21.95 -31.97 -9.00
N LYS A 870 -21.19 -32.56 -8.07
CA LYS A 870 -19.78 -32.87 -8.29
C LYS A 870 -19.49 -34.37 -8.27
N VAL A 871 -18.51 -34.76 -9.08
CA VAL A 871 -17.78 -36.04 -9.01
C VAL A 871 -16.33 -35.76 -8.60
N PRO A 872 -15.58 -36.77 -8.10
CA PRO A 872 -14.17 -36.58 -7.76
C PRO A 872 -13.38 -35.96 -8.92
N GLY A 873 -12.63 -34.90 -8.63
CA GLY A 873 -11.88 -34.12 -9.62
C GLY A 873 -12.62 -32.90 -10.18
N SER A 874 -13.91 -32.71 -9.90
CA SER A 874 -14.65 -31.54 -10.40
C SER A 874 -14.05 -30.25 -9.85
N ARG A 875 -13.61 -29.34 -10.73
CA ARG A 875 -12.93 -28.08 -10.39
C ARG A 875 -13.81 -26.87 -10.66
N THR A 876 -13.91 -26.00 -9.66
CA THR A 876 -14.20 -24.58 -9.88
C THR A 876 -12.85 -23.87 -9.96
N THR A 877 -12.53 -23.31 -11.12
CA THR A 877 -11.23 -22.66 -11.38
C THR A 877 -11.05 -21.40 -10.55
N ALA A 878 -9.82 -20.89 -10.47
CA ALA A 878 -9.52 -19.69 -9.71
C ALA A 878 -10.30 -18.50 -10.24
N HIS A 879 -10.96 -17.80 -9.32
CA HIS A 879 -11.73 -16.61 -9.61
C HIS A 879 -11.88 -15.75 -8.35
N GLN A 880 -12.25 -14.50 -8.58
CA GLN A 880 -12.65 -13.54 -7.55
C GLN A 880 -14.18 -13.43 -7.54
N GLY A 881 -14.78 -13.24 -6.36
CA GLY A 881 -16.23 -13.02 -6.27
C GLY A 881 -16.66 -11.74 -7.00
N SER A 882 -17.81 -11.77 -7.67
CA SER A 882 -18.35 -10.61 -8.41
C SER A 882 -18.45 -9.39 -7.51
N ASN A 883 -17.92 -8.24 -7.95
CA ASN A 883 -17.92 -6.99 -7.19
C ASN A 883 -17.37 -7.13 -5.77
N ASN A 884 -16.48 -8.11 -5.56
CA ASN A 884 -15.83 -8.41 -4.30
C ASN A 884 -16.80 -8.60 -3.13
N VAL A 885 -18.02 -9.11 -3.39
CA VAL A 885 -18.92 -9.46 -2.30
C VAL A 885 -18.57 -10.84 -1.73
N PRO A 886 -18.66 -11.03 -0.40
CA PRO A 886 -18.46 -12.31 0.25
C PRO A 886 -19.33 -13.42 -0.35
N SER A 887 -18.84 -14.66 -0.27
CA SER A 887 -19.56 -15.84 -0.69
C SER A 887 -19.76 -16.81 0.47
N VAL A 888 -20.95 -17.39 0.53
CA VAL A 888 -21.29 -18.48 1.44
C VAL A 888 -21.38 -19.75 0.61
N ASN A 889 -20.72 -20.82 1.06
CA ASN A 889 -20.79 -22.13 0.45
C ASN A 889 -21.06 -23.22 1.50
N ILE A 890 -22.01 -24.11 1.26
CA ILE A 890 -22.29 -25.26 2.13
C ILE A 890 -22.09 -26.55 1.33
N ASN A 891 -21.28 -27.47 1.86
CA ASN A 891 -21.14 -28.80 1.30
C ASN A 891 -22.27 -29.70 1.81
N ILE A 892 -23.08 -30.22 0.89
CA ILE A 892 -24.19 -31.13 1.16
C ILE A 892 -23.67 -32.55 1.47
N GLY A 893 -22.51 -32.91 0.92
CA GLY A 893 -21.92 -34.25 1.05
C GLY A 893 -22.47 -35.25 0.02
N PRO A 894 -22.13 -36.56 0.17
CA PRO A 894 -21.31 -37.14 1.25
C PRO A 894 -19.79 -36.92 1.10
N GLY A 895 -19.30 -36.57 -0.09
CA GLY A 895 -17.89 -36.33 -0.35
C GLY A 895 -17.37 -34.98 0.16
N ASP A 896 -16.06 -34.86 0.27
CA ASP A 896 -15.39 -33.64 0.71
C ASP A 896 -14.98 -32.75 -0.48
N CYS A 897 -14.70 -31.48 -0.19
CA CYS A 897 -14.09 -30.53 -1.13
C CYS A 897 -12.76 -30.01 -0.56
N GLU A 898 -11.77 -29.85 -1.43
CA GLU A 898 -10.52 -29.18 -1.11
C GLU A 898 -10.56 -27.75 -1.64
N TRP A 899 -10.22 -26.81 -0.76
CA TRP A 899 -10.27 -25.39 -1.01
C TRP A 899 -8.89 -24.78 -0.98
N PHE A 900 -8.69 -23.84 -1.89
CA PHE A 900 -7.52 -22.99 -1.97
C PHE A 900 -7.97 -21.54 -2.01
N ALA A 901 -7.28 -20.66 -1.28
CA ALA A 901 -7.58 -19.24 -1.35
C ALA A 901 -6.34 -18.36 -1.15
N VAL A 902 -6.39 -17.19 -1.77
CA VAL A 902 -5.41 -16.12 -1.68
C VAL A 902 -6.13 -14.83 -1.29
N SER A 903 -5.48 -14.02 -0.46
CA SER A 903 -6.03 -12.75 0.00
C SER A 903 -6.21 -11.77 -1.17
N TYR A 904 -7.25 -10.94 -1.11
CA TYR A 904 -7.51 -9.86 -2.07
C TYR A 904 -6.29 -8.96 -2.32
N LYS A 905 -5.42 -8.78 -1.30
CA LYS A 905 -4.20 -7.98 -1.38
C LYS A 905 -3.25 -8.40 -2.50
N TYR A 906 -3.31 -9.65 -2.95
CA TYR A 906 -2.46 -10.19 -4.02
C TYR A 906 -3.16 -10.24 -5.39
N ALA A 907 -4.37 -9.67 -5.53
CA ALA A 907 -5.13 -9.75 -6.77
C ALA A 907 -4.39 -9.14 -7.96
N GLY A 908 -3.74 -7.99 -7.78
CA GLY A 908 -2.92 -7.36 -8.83
C GLY A 908 -1.73 -8.23 -9.27
N LYS A 909 -1.09 -8.94 -8.32
CA LYS A 909 0.01 -9.86 -8.61
C LYS A 909 -0.47 -11.07 -9.41
N LEU A 910 -1.56 -11.70 -8.98
CA LEU A 910 -2.14 -12.84 -9.70
C LEU A 910 -2.61 -12.43 -11.09
N GLU A 911 -3.20 -11.23 -11.24
CA GLU A 911 -3.60 -10.70 -12.54
C GLU A 911 -2.38 -10.56 -13.48
N LYS A 912 -1.27 -10.01 -12.98
CA LYS A 912 -0.02 -9.91 -13.74
C LYS A 912 0.53 -11.30 -14.12
N MET A 913 0.57 -12.24 -13.18
CA MET A 913 1.03 -13.61 -13.44
C MET A 913 0.16 -14.34 -14.47
N CYS A 914 -1.15 -14.09 -14.47
CA CYS A 914 -2.04 -14.61 -15.51
C CYS A 914 -1.72 -13.98 -16.87
N ALA A 915 -1.53 -12.66 -16.92
CA ALA A 915 -1.17 -11.95 -18.14
C ALA A 915 0.18 -12.42 -18.73
N ASP A 916 1.19 -12.65 -17.88
CA ASP A 916 2.50 -13.19 -18.29
C ASP A 916 2.38 -14.60 -18.92
N LYS A 917 1.32 -15.35 -18.57
CA LYS A 917 0.99 -16.67 -19.12
C LYS A 917 -0.05 -16.61 -20.25
N GLY A 918 -0.48 -15.42 -20.68
CA GLY A 918 -1.49 -15.25 -21.72
C GLY A 918 -2.92 -15.59 -21.29
N ILE A 919 -3.21 -15.61 -19.99
CA ILE A 919 -4.51 -15.93 -19.41
C ILE A 919 -5.20 -14.64 -18.94
N ASP A 920 -6.46 -14.44 -19.31
CA ASP A 920 -7.28 -13.35 -18.78
C ASP A 920 -7.72 -13.66 -17.33
N PHE A 921 -7.41 -12.77 -16.38
CA PHE A 921 -7.69 -13.00 -14.96
C PHE A 921 -9.20 -13.07 -14.63
N PHE A 922 -10.05 -12.36 -15.37
CA PHE A 922 -11.49 -12.28 -15.09
C PHE A 922 -12.33 -13.26 -15.91
N LYS A 923 -11.94 -13.51 -17.16
CA LYS A 923 -12.67 -14.34 -18.14
C LYS A 923 -11.99 -15.70 -18.37
N GLY A 924 -10.70 -15.81 -18.10
CA GLY A 924 -9.92 -17.02 -18.32
C GLY A 924 -10.21 -18.11 -17.28
N SER A 925 -9.86 -19.34 -17.64
CA SER A 925 -10.01 -20.51 -16.75
C SER A 925 -8.63 -21.00 -16.36
N PHE A 926 -8.25 -20.83 -15.10
CA PHE A 926 -6.92 -21.17 -14.63
C PHE A 926 -6.90 -21.87 -13.28
N TRP A 927 -5.84 -22.66 -13.08
CA TRP A 927 -5.56 -23.43 -11.87
C TRP A 927 -4.11 -23.17 -11.43
N PRO A 928 -3.90 -22.21 -10.50
CA PRO A 928 -2.57 -21.90 -10.01
C PRO A 928 -1.90 -23.10 -9.35
N THR A 929 -0.63 -23.34 -9.69
CA THR A 929 0.20 -24.34 -9.02
C THR A 929 0.78 -23.76 -7.72
N LEU A 930 0.82 -24.56 -6.65
CA LEU A 930 1.33 -24.11 -5.35
C LEU A 930 2.79 -23.64 -5.46
N GLU A 931 3.63 -24.37 -6.18
CA GLU A 931 5.04 -24.01 -6.45
C GLU A 931 5.19 -22.58 -6.97
N SER A 932 4.55 -22.26 -8.09
CA SER A 932 4.60 -20.90 -8.67
C SER A 932 4.04 -19.80 -7.77
N LEU A 933 3.09 -20.11 -6.89
CA LEU A 933 2.56 -19.12 -5.95
C LEU A 933 3.55 -18.87 -4.81
N LEU A 934 4.17 -19.93 -4.28
CA LEU A 934 5.16 -19.84 -3.22
C LEU A 934 6.45 -19.15 -3.71
N GLU A 935 6.92 -19.48 -4.93
CA GLU A 935 8.04 -18.79 -5.60
C GLU A 935 7.75 -17.30 -5.81
N ALA A 936 6.50 -16.95 -6.13
CA ALA A 936 6.08 -15.55 -6.27
C ALA A 936 5.86 -14.84 -4.92
N GLY A 937 6.12 -15.51 -3.78
CA GLY A 937 5.92 -14.93 -2.45
C GLY A 937 4.45 -14.78 -2.06
N ILE A 938 3.52 -15.52 -2.68
CA ILE A 938 2.08 -15.41 -2.44
C ILE A 938 1.63 -16.41 -1.37
N PRO A 939 1.08 -15.95 -0.23
CA PRO A 939 0.53 -16.83 0.78
C PRO A 939 -0.76 -17.53 0.32
N VAL A 940 -0.86 -18.84 0.55
CA VAL A 940 -1.98 -19.68 0.12
C VAL A 940 -2.62 -20.37 1.31
N HIS A 941 -3.93 -20.22 1.45
CA HIS A 941 -4.76 -21.03 2.33
C HIS A 941 -5.12 -22.35 1.66
N ARG A 942 -4.98 -23.47 2.38
CA ARG A 942 -5.43 -24.79 1.92
C ARG A 942 -6.14 -25.54 3.05
N PHE A 943 -7.31 -26.10 2.78
CA PHE A 943 -8.06 -26.89 3.76
C PHE A 943 -9.14 -27.77 3.12
N THR A 944 -9.69 -28.70 3.90
CA THR A 944 -10.77 -29.60 3.49
C THR A 944 -12.09 -29.19 4.14
N GLN A 945 -13.10 -28.97 3.30
CA GLN A 945 -14.50 -28.76 3.68
C GLN A 945 -15.24 -30.10 3.69
N LYS A 946 -15.70 -30.53 4.86
CA LYS A 946 -16.46 -31.78 5.01
C LYS A 946 -17.95 -31.59 4.74
N ALA A 947 -18.69 -32.68 4.60
CA ALA A 947 -20.14 -32.65 4.54
C ALA A 947 -20.74 -31.90 5.76
N GLY A 948 -21.60 -30.93 5.50
CA GLY A 948 -22.20 -30.06 6.50
C GLY A 948 -21.37 -28.83 6.91
N ASP A 949 -20.09 -28.75 6.52
CA ASP A 949 -19.26 -27.58 6.79
C ASP A 949 -19.67 -26.40 5.90
N MET A 950 -19.75 -25.21 6.48
CA MET A 950 -19.97 -23.95 5.75
C MET A 950 -18.63 -23.24 5.56
N VAL A 951 -18.33 -22.80 4.34
CA VAL A 951 -17.20 -21.95 4.03
C VAL A 951 -17.71 -20.54 3.78
N TYR A 952 -17.08 -19.57 4.45
CA TYR A 952 -17.29 -18.15 4.22
C TYR A 952 -16.03 -17.58 3.57
N VAL A 953 -16.18 -17.09 2.34
CA VAL A 953 -15.12 -16.42 1.60
C VAL A 953 -15.35 -14.93 1.71
N ASN A 954 -14.37 -14.21 2.25
CA ASN A 954 -14.51 -12.76 2.46
C ASN A 954 -14.34 -11.99 1.14
N GLY A 955 -14.86 -10.77 1.11
CA GLY A 955 -14.92 -9.92 -0.06
C GLY A 955 -13.57 -9.72 -0.75
N GLY A 956 -13.53 -9.97 -2.06
CA GLY A 956 -12.32 -9.81 -2.89
C GLY A 956 -11.31 -10.95 -2.83
N SER A 957 -11.49 -11.94 -1.96
CA SER A 957 -10.57 -13.10 -1.91
C SER A 957 -10.65 -13.91 -3.20
N ILE A 958 -9.50 -14.43 -3.64
CA ILE A 958 -9.38 -15.27 -4.83
C ILE A 958 -9.33 -16.71 -4.38
N TYR A 959 -10.16 -17.57 -4.96
CA TYR A 959 -10.26 -18.96 -4.50
C TYR A 959 -10.58 -19.92 -5.63
N TRP A 960 -10.17 -21.17 -5.43
CA TRP A 960 -10.48 -22.29 -6.31
C TRP A 960 -10.74 -23.55 -5.49
N VAL A 961 -11.52 -24.46 -6.07
CA VAL A 961 -12.08 -25.60 -5.32
C VAL A 961 -12.08 -26.84 -6.18
N GLN A 962 -11.70 -27.98 -5.58
CA GLN A 962 -11.83 -29.29 -6.21
C GLN A 962 -12.61 -30.25 -5.31
N ALA A 963 -13.57 -30.99 -5.89
CA ALA A 963 -14.20 -32.10 -5.18
C ALA A 963 -13.24 -33.29 -5.06
N THR A 964 -13.07 -33.81 -3.85
CA THR A 964 -12.31 -35.04 -3.60
C THR A 964 -13.23 -36.27 -3.60
N GLY A 965 -14.52 -36.09 -3.34
CA GLY A 965 -15.57 -37.11 -3.39
C GLY A 965 -16.75 -36.74 -4.28
N TRP A 966 -17.79 -37.58 -4.29
CA TRP A 966 -19.10 -37.22 -4.86
C TRP A 966 -19.88 -36.40 -3.84
N CYS A 967 -20.19 -35.16 -4.19
CA CYS A 967 -20.93 -34.27 -3.33
C CYS A 967 -21.72 -33.24 -4.13
N ASN A 968 -22.68 -32.60 -3.46
CA ASN A 968 -23.26 -31.37 -3.94
C ASN A 968 -22.80 -30.20 -3.06
N ASN A 969 -22.69 -29.01 -3.63
CA ASN A 969 -22.54 -27.77 -2.86
C ASN A 969 -23.65 -26.81 -3.23
N ILE A 970 -24.06 -25.99 -2.29
CA ILE A 970 -24.88 -24.80 -2.56
C ILE A 970 -24.06 -23.55 -2.24
N SER A 971 -24.24 -22.51 -3.03
CA SER A 971 -23.51 -21.25 -2.88
C SER A 971 -24.37 -20.05 -3.26
N TRP A 972 -24.14 -18.93 -2.58
CA TRP A 972 -24.66 -17.61 -2.92
C TRP A 972 -23.71 -16.53 -2.38
N ASN A 973 -24.03 -15.27 -2.62
CA ASN A 973 -23.30 -14.14 -2.10
C ASN A 973 -24.08 -13.39 -1.02
N VAL A 974 -23.34 -12.74 -0.12
CA VAL A 974 -23.88 -11.82 0.87
C VAL A 974 -23.04 -10.56 0.85
N ALA A 975 -23.67 -9.40 0.93
CA ALA A 975 -22.97 -8.12 0.99
C ALA A 975 -23.30 -7.44 2.33
N PRO A 976 -22.45 -7.61 3.36
CA PRO A 976 -22.68 -6.98 4.65
C PRO A 976 -22.89 -5.47 4.51
N LEU A 977 -23.90 -4.93 5.19
CA LEU A 977 -24.21 -3.50 5.21
C LEU A 977 -23.20 -2.72 6.09
N ASN A 978 -21.98 -2.56 5.59
CA ASN A 978 -20.91 -1.80 6.23
C ASN A 978 -20.07 -1.01 5.21
N TYR A 979 -19.31 -0.02 5.71
CA TYR A 979 -18.52 0.89 4.87
C TYR A 979 -17.43 0.17 4.07
N GLN A 980 -16.74 -0.81 4.67
CA GLN A 980 -15.65 -1.54 4.02
C GLN A 980 -16.14 -2.31 2.81
N GLN A 981 -17.26 -3.05 2.96
CA GLN A 981 -17.85 -3.81 1.87
C GLN A 981 -18.34 -2.89 0.74
N LEU A 982 -19.07 -1.81 1.06
CA LEU A 982 -19.55 -0.88 0.04
C LEU A 982 -18.37 -0.28 -0.75
N THR A 983 -17.31 0.11 -0.07
CA THR A 983 -16.12 0.72 -0.68
C THR A 983 -15.40 -0.26 -1.62
N ILE A 984 -15.13 -1.50 -1.17
CA ILE A 984 -14.48 -2.51 -2.01
C ILE A 984 -15.37 -2.86 -3.23
N SER A 985 -16.70 -2.92 -3.06
CA SER A 985 -17.64 -3.16 -4.16
C SER A 985 -17.70 -2.00 -5.17
N LEU A 986 -17.57 -0.75 -4.72
CA LEU A 986 -17.47 0.41 -5.62
C LEU A 986 -16.13 0.44 -6.38
N HIS A 987 -15.01 0.16 -5.69
CA HIS A 987 -13.70 0.07 -6.34
C HIS A 987 -13.67 -1.02 -7.42
N SER A 988 -14.19 -2.22 -7.10
CA SER A 988 -14.28 -3.31 -8.09
C SER A 988 -15.21 -2.97 -9.25
N TYR A 989 -16.32 -2.28 -9.00
CA TYR A 989 -17.22 -1.79 -10.05
C TYR A 989 -16.51 -0.86 -11.05
N GLU A 990 -15.72 0.11 -10.58
CA GLU A 990 -14.96 1.00 -11.46
C GLU A 990 -13.79 0.27 -12.14
N TYR A 991 -13.12 -0.65 -11.45
CA TYR A 991 -12.06 -1.47 -12.03
C TYR A 991 -12.57 -2.39 -13.15
N TYR A 992 -13.76 -2.96 -12.98
CA TYR A 992 -14.42 -3.79 -13.99
C TYR A 992 -14.75 -2.99 -15.25
N LYS A 993 -15.24 -1.74 -15.11
CA LYS A 993 -15.46 -0.85 -16.25
C LYS A 993 -14.17 -0.60 -17.03
N LEU A 994 -13.05 -0.37 -16.34
CA LEU A 994 -11.74 -0.21 -16.98
C LEU A 994 -11.33 -1.46 -17.76
N ARG A 995 -11.49 -2.65 -17.17
CA ARG A 995 -11.12 -3.94 -17.78
C ARG A 995 -12.15 -4.47 -18.79
N ARG A 996 -13.22 -3.72 -19.08
CA ARG A 996 -14.37 -4.16 -19.90
C ARG A 996 -14.90 -5.52 -19.44
N HIS A 997 -15.03 -5.65 -18.12
CA HIS A 997 -15.67 -6.77 -17.45
C HIS A 997 -17.04 -6.31 -16.96
N LYS A 998 -18.07 -7.12 -17.20
CA LYS A 998 -19.43 -6.82 -16.74
C LYS A 998 -19.49 -6.87 -15.22
N SER A 999 -20.00 -5.80 -14.62
CA SER A 999 -20.34 -5.79 -13.20
C SER A 999 -21.72 -6.41 -13.00
N GLU A 1000 -21.78 -7.63 -12.44
CA GLU A 1000 -23.07 -8.28 -12.16
C GLU A 1000 -23.89 -7.54 -11.10
N LEU A 1001 -23.23 -6.78 -10.20
CA LEU A 1001 -23.89 -5.93 -9.23
C LEU A 1001 -24.02 -4.49 -9.78
N PRO A 1002 -25.24 -3.99 -10.05
CA PRO A 1002 -25.47 -2.61 -10.49
C PRO A 1002 -25.34 -1.66 -9.28
N MET A 1003 -24.13 -1.14 -9.06
CA MET A 1003 -23.79 -0.35 -7.88
C MET A 1003 -24.52 0.99 -7.82
N GLN A 1004 -24.81 1.61 -8.97
CA GLN A 1004 -25.53 2.88 -9.00
C GLN A 1004 -26.98 2.67 -8.53
N LEU A 1005 -27.70 1.69 -9.09
CA LEU A 1005 -29.04 1.32 -8.61
C LEU A 1005 -29.02 0.90 -7.13
N LEU A 1006 -28.04 0.09 -6.71
CA LEU A 1006 -27.95 -0.40 -5.34
C LEU A 1006 -27.87 0.76 -4.34
N CYS A 1007 -27.00 1.75 -4.57
CA CYS A 1007 -26.88 2.92 -3.69
C CYS A 1007 -28.19 3.72 -3.61
N TRP A 1008 -28.92 3.88 -4.73
CA TRP A 1008 -30.25 4.52 -4.72
C TRP A 1008 -31.28 3.74 -3.91
N GLN A 1009 -31.27 2.40 -3.99
CA GLN A 1009 -32.16 1.57 -3.18
C GLN A 1009 -31.79 1.59 -1.70
N LEU A 1010 -30.51 1.59 -1.36
CA LEU A 1010 -30.05 1.75 0.02
C LEU A 1010 -30.51 3.09 0.58
N ALA A 1011 -30.37 4.18 -0.17
CA ALA A 1011 -30.85 5.50 0.23
C ALA A 1011 -32.36 5.55 0.52
N LYS A 1012 -33.14 4.77 -0.23
CA LYS A 1012 -34.60 4.66 -0.08
C LYS A 1012 -35.02 3.76 1.09
N ASN A 1013 -34.34 2.63 1.28
CA ASN A 1013 -34.82 1.53 2.14
C ASN A 1013 -34.10 1.45 3.49
N VAL A 1014 -32.90 2.03 3.61
CA VAL A 1014 -32.02 1.89 4.78
C VAL A 1014 -31.94 3.18 5.58
N LYS A 1015 -31.99 3.04 6.91
CA LYS A 1015 -31.65 4.11 7.86
C LYS A 1015 -30.18 4.04 8.20
N PHE A 1016 -29.42 5.10 7.89
CA PHE A 1016 -27.98 5.12 8.08
C PHE A 1016 -27.61 5.53 9.51
N THR A 1017 -26.96 4.62 10.24
CA THR A 1017 -26.44 4.86 11.60
C THR A 1017 -24.91 4.96 11.65
N ASN A 1018 -24.21 4.54 10.59
CA ASN A 1018 -22.76 4.66 10.45
C ASN A 1018 -22.43 5.82 9.51
N GLN A 1019 -21.66 6.79 10.00
CA GLN A 1019 -21.32 8.01 9.26
C GLN A 1019 -20.52 7.73 7.99
N MET A 1020 -19.54 6.83 8.03
CA MET A 1020 -18.72 6.51 6.86
C MET A 1020 -19.57 5.85 5.76
N LEU A 1021 -20.44 4.91 6.11
CA LEU A 1021 -21.37 4.29 5.16
C LEU A 1021 -22.34 5.31 4.54
N TYR A 1022 -22.87 6.23 5.36
CA TYR A 1022 -23.70 7.34 4.90
C TYR A 1022 -22.93 8.22 3.90
N ASN A 1023 -21.73 8.67 4.27
CA ASN A 1023 -20.90 9.55 3.43
C ASN A 1023 -20.59 8.92 2.08
N THR A 1024 -20.17 7.64 2.06
CA THR A 1024 -19.88 6.91 0.81
C THR A 1024 -21.12 6.80 -0.07
N CYS A 1025 -22.25 6.39 0.49
CA CYS A 1025 -23.49 6.26 -0.27
C CYS A 1025 -23.96 7.64 -0.78
N LYS A 1026 -23.94 8.67 0.06
CA LYS A 1026 -24.35 10.04 -0.29
C LYS A 1026 -23.49 10.60 -1.41
N GLY A 1027 -22.17 10.41 -1.37
CA GLY A 1027 -21.28 10.82 -2.45
C GLY A 1027 -21.59 10.17 -3.79
N VAL A 1028 -21.93 8.87 -3.80
CA VAL A 1028 -22.40 8.17 -5.01
C VAL A 1028 -23.69 8.79 -5.55
N LEU A 1029 -24.65 9.15 -4.67
CA LEU A 1029 -25.89 9.79 -5.09
C LEU A 1029 -25.65 11.19 -5.69
N ILE A 1030 -24.75 11.99 -5.12
CA ILE A 1030 -24.39 13.32 -5.65
C ILE A 1030 -23.89 13.18 -7.10
N ARG A 1031 -22.91 12.31 -7.33
CA ARG A 1031 -22.34 12.04 -8.67
C ARG A 1031 -23.40 11.52 -9.62
N SER A 1032 -24.19 10.54 -9.18
CA SER A 1032 -25.26 9.94 -9.98
C SER A 1032 -26.35 10.94 -10.37
N LEU A 1033 -26.86 11.71 -9.42
CA LEU A 1033 -27.94 12.67 -9.67
C LEU A 1033 -27.45 13.76 -10.63
N THR A 1034 -26.25 14.26 -10.38
CA THR A 1034 -25.58 15.26 -11.21
C THR A 1034 -25.40 14.75 -12.63
N PHE A 1035 -24.83 13.55 -12.81
CA PHE A 1035 -24.62 12.95 -14.13
C PHE A 1035 -25.93 12.74 -14.90
N LEU A 1036 -26.98 12.24 -14.24
CA LEU A 1036 -28.29 12.07 -14.89
C LEU A 1036 -28.89 13.40 -15.36
N LYS A 1037 -28.74 14.46 -14.57
CA LYS A 1037 -29.21 15.78 -14.95
C LYS A 1037 -28.41 16.34 -16.13
N ILE A 1038 -27.09 16.19 -16.14
CA ILE A 1038 -26.24 16.58 -17.27
C ILE A 1038 -26.65 15.84 -18.55
N VAL A 1039 -26.84 14.51 -18.47
CA VAL A 1039 -27.31 13.72 -19.63
C VAL A 1039 -28.68 14.21 -20.09
N SER A 1040 -29.62 14.47 -19.16
CA SER A 1040 -30.95 14.98 -19.49
C SER A 1040 -30.91 16.33 -20.20
N ASP A 1041 -30.03 17.24 -19.77
CA ASP A 1041 -29.88 18.58 -20.35
C ASP A 1041 -29.16 18.57 -21.70
N TYR A 1042 -28.38 17.52 -21.96
CA TYR A 1042 -27.71 17.30 -23.24
C TYR A 1042 -28.66 16.82 -24.35
N LEU A 1043 -29.74 16.11 -24.02
CA LEU A 1043 -30.64 15.50 -25.01
C LEU A 1043 -31.33 16.48 -25.98
N PRO A 1044 -31.82 17.66 -25.54
CA PRO A 1044 -32.34 18.68 -26.44
C PRO A 1044 -31.31 19.14 -27.48
N ALA A 1045 -30.03 19.24 -27.11
CA ALA A 1045 -28.95 19.66 -28.03
C ALA A 1045 -28.75 18.66 -29.18
N VAL A 1046 -28.99 17.37 -28.94
CA VAL A 1046 -28.94 16.30 -29.95
C VAL A 1046 -30.32 15.96 -30.56
N LYS A 1047 -31.31 16.85 -30.39
CA LYS A 1047 -32.68 16.71 -30.92
C LYS A 1047 -33.39 15.40 -30.49
N LYS A 1048 -33.08 14.90 -29.29
CA LYS A 1048 -33.76 13.73 -28.72
C LYS A 1048 -34.70 14.12 -27.59
N THR A 1049 -35.86 13.47 -27.56
CA THR A 1049 -36.84 13.62 -26.50
C THR A 1049 -36.84 12.37 -25.61
N VAL A 1050 -36.96 12.59 -24.31
CA VAL A 1050 -37.04 11.52 -23.32
C VAL A 1050 -38.47 11.02 -23.24
N LYS A 1051 -38.68 9.72 -23.39
CA LYS A 1051 -39.98 9.08 -23.12
C LYS A 1051 -39.97 8.45 -21.72
N PRO A 1052 -40.98 8.68 -20.89
CA PRO A 1052 -41.08 8.00 -19.61
C PRO A 1052 -41.28 6.48 -19.83
N HIS A 1053 -40.53 5.66 -19.10
CA HIS A 1053 -40.63 4.21 -19.13
C HIS A 1053 -40.48 3.67 -17.70
N ILE A 1054 -41.60 3.58 -16.98
CA ILE A 1054 -41.58 3.19 -15.57
C ILE A 1054 -41.11 1.73 -15.46
N ARG A 1055 -40.15 1.52 -14.57
CA ARG A 1055 -39.58 0.20 -14.29
C ARG A 1055 -40.65 -0.72 -13.71
N SER A 1056 -40.78 -1.92 -14.27
CA SER A 1056 -41.69 -2.97 -13.80
C SER A 1056 -41.18 -3.58 -12.50
N ASN A 1057 -42.07 -4.15 -11.68
CA ASN A 1057 -41.66 -4.83 -10.46
C ASN A 1057 -40.78 -6.04 -10.80
N GLY A 1058 -39.61 -6.15 -10.17
CA GLY A 1058 -38.64 -7.22 -10.45
C GLY A 1058 -37.88 -7.08 -11.78
N GLU A 1059 -38.04 -5.97 -12.51
CA GLU A 1059 -37.28 -5.73 -13.74
C GLU A 1059 -35.77 -5.72 -13.46
N GLN A 1060 -35.00 -6.42 -14.30
CA GLN A 1060 -33.55 -6.51 -14.18
C GLN A 1060 -32.86 -5.19 -14.51
N SER A 1061 -31.66 -4.99 -13.97
CA SER A 1061 -30.84 -3.83 -14.35
C SER A 1061 -30.31 -3.96 -15.76
N HIS A 1062 -30.24 -2.81 -16.44
CA HIS A 1062 -29.81 -2.73 -17.82
C HIS A 1062 -28.32 -2.44 -17.92
N PHE A 1063 -27.68 -3.08 -18.88
CA PHE A 1063 -26.26 -2.91 -19.18
C PHE A 1063 -26.10 -2.57 -20.66
N CYS A 1064 -25.05 -1.80 -20.99
CA CYS A 1064 -24.77 -1.45 -22.36
C CYS A 1064 -24.37 -2.68 -23.17
N MET A 1065 -25.01 -2.92 -24.32
CA MET A 1065 -24.69 -4.04 -25.21
C MET A 1065 -23.24 -4.02 -25.72
N THR A 1066 -22.63 -2.84 -25.84
CA THR A 1066 -21.28 -2.68 -26.40
C THR A 1066 -20.18 -2.77 -25.35
N CYS A 1067 -20.30 -2.04 -24.24
CA CYS A 1067 -19.24 -1.94 -23.23
C CYS A 1067 -19.58 -2.60 -21.89
N GLU A 1068 -20.77 -3.19 -21.75
CA GLU A 1068 -21.25 -3.91 -20.57
C GLU A 1068 -21.31 -3.08 -19.27
N CYS A 1069 -21.20 -1.75 -19.33
CA CYS A 1069 -21.37 -0.89 -18.17
C CYS A 1069 -22.85 -0.80 -17.76
N GLU A 1070 -23.11 -0.55 -16.47
CA GLU A 1070 -24.47 -0.27 -15.98
C GLU A 1070 -25.04 0.96 -16.70
N VAL A 1071 -26.31 0.90 -17.08
CA VAL A 1071 -27.07 2.02 -17.63
C VAL A 1071 -28.23 2.31 -16.69
N PHE A 1072 -28.04 3.29 -15.82
CA PHE A 1072 -29.01 3.64 -14.79
C PHE A 1072 -29.92 4.80 -15.23
N SER A 1073 -31.23 4.63 -15.01
CA SER A 1073 -32.31 5.60 -15.26
C SER A 1073 -32.53 6.02 -16.72
N ILE A 1074 -31.56 6.63 -17.40
CA ILE A 1074 -31.70 7.10 -18.80
C ILE A 1074 -31.14 6.03 -19.75
N LEU A 1075 -32.01 5.34 -20.47
CA LEU A 1075 -31.68 4.25 -21.38
C LEU A 1075 -31.69 4.72 -22.83
N PHE A 1076 -30.65 4.39 -23.59
CA PHE A 1076 -30.63 4.57 -25.04
C PHE A 1076 -30.89 3.23 -25.69
N VAL A 1077 -31.94 3.13 -26.50
CA VAL A 1077 -32.43 1.86 -26.99
C VAL A 1077 -32.47 1.86 -28.51
N LYS A 1078 -31.95 0.79 -29.12
CA LYS A 1078 -32.00 0.55 -30.57
C LYS A 1078 -32.53 -0.86 -30.84
N GLU A 1079 -33.39 -0.98 -31.84
CA GLU A 1079 -33.91 -2.28 -32.27
C GLU A 1079 -32.87 -2.97 -33.17
N ILE A 1080 -32.48 -4.19 -32.80
CA ILE A 1080 -31.57 -5.04 -33.57
C ILE A 1080 -32.19 -6.45 -33.57
N GLU A 1081 -32.44 -7.00 -34.75
CA GLU A 1081 -33.01 -8.34 -34.93
C GLU A 1081 -34.31 -8.58 -34.13
N GLY A 1082 -35.18 -7.56 -34.05
CA GLY A 1082 -36.45 -7.64 -33.32
C GLY A 1082 -36.33 -7.57 -31.80
N LYS A 1083 -35.15 -7.27 -31.26
CA LYS A 1083 -34.91 -7.03 -29.83
C LYS A 1083 -34.45 -5.60 -29.58
N PHE A 1084 -34.99 -4.99 -28.54
CA PHE A 1084 -34.60 -3.66 -28.08
C PHE A 1084 -33.39 -3.77 -27.15
N ASN A 1085 -32.21 -3.42 -27.66
CA ASN A 1085 -30.97 -3.48 -26.90
C ASN A 1085 -30.63 -2.13 -26.28
N VAL A 1086 -30.10 -2.15 -25.06
CA VAL A 1086 -29.75 -0.95 -24.28
C VAL A 1086 -28.29 -0.56 -24.51
N PHE A 1087 -28.04 0.73 -24.62
CA PHE A 1087 -26.74 1.34 -24.81
C PHE A 1087 -26.53 2.47 -23.80
N CYS A 1088 -25.28 2.70 -23.39
CA CYS A 1088 -24.93 3.86 -22.60
C CYS A 1088 -24.84 5.12 -23.48
N VAL A 1089 -24.86 6.29 -22.86
CA VAL A 1089 -24.79 7.58 -23.57
C VAL A 1089 -23.52 7.70 -24.43
N TYR A 1090 -22.38 7.16 -23.96
CA TYR A 1090 -21.10 7.24 -24.67
C TYR A 1090 -21.05 6.36 -25.92
N CYS A 1091 -21.52 5.10 -25.83
CA CYS A 1091 -21.61 4.21 -26.99
C CYS A 1091 -22.68 4.66 -27.98
N THR A 1092 -23.70 5.39 -27.52
CA THR A 1092 -24.69 6.02 -28.39
C THR A 1092 -24.07 7.21 -29.12
N ARG A 1093 -23.32 8.06 -28.42
CA ARG A 1093 -22.59 9.19 -29.01
C ARG A 1093 -21.64 8.74 -30.13
N SER A 1094 -20.93 7.62 -29.94
CA SER A 1094 -20.01 7.10 -30.96
C SER A 1094 -20.71 6.50 -32.19
N GLN A 1095 -21.94 6.01 -32.05
CA GLN A 1095 -22.74 5.45 -33.15
C GLN A 1095 -23.66 6.48 -33.83
N GLY A 1096 -23.84 7.65 -33.21
CA GLY A 1096 -24.82 8.66 -33.61
C GLY A 1096 -26.18 8.44 -32.97
N PHE A 1097 -26.89 9.53 -32.66
CA PHE A 1097 -28.14 9.45 -31.89
C PHE A 1097 -29.36 9.06 -32.75
N ASP A 1098 -29.35 9.25 -34.06
CA ASP A 1098 -30.56 9.22 -34.92
C ASP A 1098 -31.41 7.94 -34.77
N ASP A 1099 -30.77 6.77 -34.72
CA ASP A 1099 -31.45 5.47 -34.61
C ASP A 1099 -31.92 5.10 -33.19
N PHE A 1100 -31.61 5.91 -32.18
CA PHE A 1100 -31.87 5.60 -30.78
C PHE A 1100 -33.14 6.26 -30.25
N ILE A 1101 -33.86 5.50 -29.44
CA ILE A 1101 -34.98 5.96 -28.60
C ILE A 1101 -34.46 6.14 -27.18
N VAL A 1102 -34.75 7.29 -26.56
CA VAL A 1102 -34.33 7.56 -25.18
C VAL A 1102 -35.49 7.33 -24.23
N LEU A 1103 -35.30 6.45 -23.26
CA LEU A 1103 -36.27 6.11 -22.22
C LEU A 1103 -35.75 6.56 -20.85
N GLN A 1104 -36.64 6.96 -19.95
CA GLN A 1104 -36.28 7.32 -18.57
C GLN A 1104 -37.09 6.49 -17.56
N GLN A 1105 -36.37 5.72 -16.74
CA GLN A 1105 -36.95 4.85 -15.71
C GLN A 1105 -37.35 5.57 -14.43
N PHE A 1106 -36.52 6.51 -13.98
CA PHE A 1106 -36.79 7.29 -12.78
C PHE A 1106 -36.84 8.77 -13.14
N ALA A 1107 -37.96 9.42 -12.82
CA ALA A 1107 -38.06 10.87 -12.94
C ALA A 1107 -37.03 11.52 -12.01
N ILE A 1108 -36.31 12.54 -12.51
CA ILE A 1108 -35.30 13.25 -11.72
C ILE A 1108 -35.91 13.81 -10.43
N ALA A 1109 -37.16 14.29 -10.47
CA ALA A 1109 -37.88 14.78 -9.31
C ALA A 1109 -38.07 13.72 -8.20
N ASP A 1110 -38.20 12.44 -8.55
CA ASP A 1110 -38.34 11.37 -7.55
C ASP A 1110 -36.98 10.99 -6.95
N LEU A 1111 -35.91 11.03 -7.75
CA LEU A 1111 -34.54 10.87 -7.25
C LEU A 1111 -34.16 12.01 -6.30
N VAL A 1112 -34.55 13.24 -6.60
CA VAL A 1112 -34.40 14.40 -5.72
C VAL A 1112 -35.06 14.16 -4.36
N LYS A 1113 -36.32 13.69 -4.35
CA LYS A 1113 -37.02 13.36 -3.09
C LYS A 1113 -36.28 12.29 -2.29
N ILE A 1114 -35.76 11.25 -2.94
CA ILE A 1114 -34.99 10.20 -2.25
C ILE A 1114 -33.71 10.79 -1.67
N TYR A 1115 -33.01 11.61 -2.46
CA TYR A 1115 -31.76 12.25 -2.07
C TYR A 1115 -31.91 13.16 -0.85
N ASP A 1116 -32.95 14.00 -0.80
CA ASP A 1116 -33.20 14.93 0.31
C ASP A 1116 -33.75 14.24 1.56
N ASN A 1117 -34.47 13.12 1.39
CA ASN A 1117 -34.97 12.33 2.51
C ASN A 1117 -33.89 11.45 3.16
N MET A 1118 -32.77 11.20 2.47
CA MET A 1118 -31.65 10.45 3.02
C MET A 1118 -30.99 11.25 4.15
N LYS A 1119 -31.04 10.71 5.37
CA LYS A 1119 -30.50 11.37 6.57
C LYS A 1119 -29.63 10.42 7.37
N TYR A 1120 -28.56 10.96 7.95
CA TYR A 1120 -27.80 10.29 8.99
C TYR A 1120 -28.56 10.34 10.33
N ILE A 1121 -28.67 9.19 11.00
CA ILE A 1121 -29.34 9.07 12.30
C ILE A 1121 -28.29 8.67 13.34
N PRO A 1122 -27.79 9.62 14.16
CA PRO A 1122 -26.81 9.29 15.19
C PRO A 1122 -27.43 8.37 16.24
N THR A 1123 -26.70 7.31 16.61
CA THR A 1123 -27.09 6.44 17.73
C THR A 1123 -26.91 7.22 19.03
N MET A 1124 -28.01 7.64 19.66
CA MET A 1124 -27.93 8.24 21.00
C MET A 1124 -27.36 7.21 21.98
N ASN A 1125 -26.34 7.63 22.74
CA ASN A 1125 -25.79 6.91 23.89
C ASN A 1125 -26.89 6.74 24.96
N ASN A 1126 -27.74 5.73 24.82
CA ASN A 1126 -28.69 5.33 25.86
C ASN A 1126 -28.07 4.20 26.67
N ASN A 1127 -27.46 4.60 27.78
CA ASN A 1127 -27.09 3.78 28.93
C ASN A 1127 -28.31 3.21 29.69
N ASN A 1128 -29.41 2.86 29.00
CA ASN A 1128 -30.60 2.28 29.63
C ASN A 1128 -31.30 1.29 28.70
N LYS A 1129 -31.16 0.00 29.05
CA LYS A 1129 -32.00 -1.16 28.67
C LYS A 1129 -32.55 -1.18 27.23
N MET A 1130 -31.80 -1.78 26.30
CA MET A 1130 -32.41 -2.31 25.07
C MET A 1130 -32.99 -3.70 25.31
N SER A 1131 -34.31 -3.75 25.50
CA SER A 1131 -35.10 -4.92 25.10
C SER A 1131 -35.09 -5.00 23.58
N PHE A 1132 -34.41 -5.99 23.03
CA PHE A 1132 -34.52 -6.35 21.62
C PHE A 1132 -35.76 -7.22 21.42
N THR A 1133 -36.75 -6.69 20.71
CA THR A 1133 -37.69 -7.51 19.94
C THR A 1133 -37.29 -7.38 18.48
N ALA A 1134 -36.72 -8.46 17.96
CA ALA A 1134 -36.55 -8.75 16.53
C ALA A 1134 -37.58 -9.79 16.10
#